data_AF-A0ABD2IP21-F1
#
_entry.id   AF-A0ABD2IP21-F1
#
_cell.length_a   1.000
_cell.length_b   1.000
_cell.length_c   1.000
_cell.angle_alpha   90.00
_cell.angle_beta   90.00
_cell.angle_gamma   90.00
#
_symmetry.space_group_name_H-M   'P 1'
#
loop_
_entity.id
_entity.type
_entity.pdbx_description
1 polymer ?
#
loop_
_entity_poly.entity_id
_entity_poly.type
_entity_poly.pdbx_seq_one_letter_code
_entity_poly.pdbx_strand_id
1 'polypeptide(L)'
;MFCLHQTDVVGTISCRLFRPFRRSLRWCHLPLSTFHLLIFCTFFIPSVFPQSDDSDEIPPSINKTALKEKAHELFMHGYTAYMRHAFPHDELMPLSCQGRQRGVSPSRGDVDDVLGNFSLTLVDSLDTLVIVGEFDEFERAVRLVVDTVRFDSDLVVSVFETNIRMVGGLLSAHLLSLELKQRGDANRFHWYTNQLLGMATDLADRLLPAFNTTSGVPHSRVNLRRGLLPYLRRQQDTCTACGGTMILEWATLSRLTGNPIYEQKARKAMDFLWEQRHRGSDLMGTVLNVNSGDWIRRDSGIGAGIDSYYEYTLKAYILLGDEDFLYRFNRHYDSIMRYLNKGPLFVDVHMHKPQIASRSFMDALLAFWPGLQVLKGDLRSAIEMHQMLYTVVKRHTFLPDAFTHDLQVHWAQHPLRPEFIESTYFLYRATRDPHYLEVARQVLDSFEENVKVMCGFASIKDVRTMEHEDQMESFVLAETFKYLYMIFSEPDELPIHPDNYVLTTEAHFLPLAIGQINVEGANKLPRRVLIDPDEIIEHENADQPRRFASACPNLATADDDQYGLSHLLRSPDQLRSFVLRVREAVNKVLGGAGGEEEKMGSTCPMAPDNAIDLDDRLRAWAFSPSDPDHLAELKRMGVQVEMGEMGGQSGIVKMMHAAHTALDAKFALKGLLFLHEMSKYVENQKHKMAQQDEVFGMPRVVQLVSWPHLGSPGFVAAPAHFGAEFDHRTQFTGQLAFADPFEACDMLRNLKEMHGRVAVVRRGSCMFEEKAFNVQRAGAIGMVVIDNRNDTNSSDQNAFLFAMSGSPAEDEGKVTVVEEVHIPCVFLFHAEAILLMDQMFSHPEALVRLADSVLSPAFCLEQTLRQNPSFLRQKLPIINRFLAVDAEKVTLRVHFYFDGVNSQSAPEQKQAVVERNMRWIGRTVHFPTDAFGGGVAKSAFGEAKRSFAFLGHVRALAYSLLGFPNTLTADDMNELSQMIKHLRLRRNSDGSEGEDREEEEKSPPLPMFQYNRSTSIVCRFINTKNNVESGADVFCSPLLLNDYSYSN
;
A
#
# COMPACT_ATOMS: atom_id res chain seq x y z
N MET A 1 -46.75 21.24 13.08
CA MET A 1 -47.99 21.15 13.87
C MET A 1 -48.16 19.69 14.31
N PHE A 2 -48.27 19.48 15.62
CA PHE A 2 -48.89 18.38 16.38
C PHE A 2 -49.11 17.01 15.70
N CYS A 3 -48.48 15.95 16.20
CA CYS A 3 -48.90 15.08 17.31
C CYS A 3 -50.04 14.11 16.97
N LEU A 4 -49.71 12.83 17.15
CA LEU A 4 -50.54 11.63 17.15
C LEU A 4 -51.67 11.69 18.19
N HIS A 5 -52.88 11.24 17.83
CA HIS A 5 -53.50 9.94 18.22
C HIS A 5 -55.00 9.93 17.89
N GLN A 6 -55.47 8.96 17.08
CA GLN A 6 -56.31 7.79 17.48
C GLN A 6 -57.73 8.22 17.93
N THR A 7 -58.85 7.88 17.30
CA THR A 7 -59.48 6.62 16.84
C THR A 7 -60.86 7.10 16.28
N ASP A 8 -61.63 6.49 15.38
CA ASP A 8 -62.07 5.10 15.26
C ASP A 8 -63.05 4.98 14.06
N VAL A 9 -63.34 3.74 13.63
CA VAL A 9 -64.59 3.27 12.96
C VAL A 9 -64.70 3.31 11.41
N VAL A 10 -64.54 2.09 10.83
CA VAL A 10 -65.38 1.40 9.81
C VAL A 10 -65.55 2.00 8.39
N GLY A 11 -64.91 1.32 7.44
CA GLY A 11 -65.63 0.58 6.40
C GLY A 11 -66.01 1.28 5.07
N THR A 12 -65.27 0.89 4.04
CA THR A 12 -65.75 0.50 2.69
C THR A 12 -66.13 1.56 1.64
N ILE A 13 -65.58 1.31 0.44
CA ILE A 13 -66.06 1.58 -0.93
C ILE A 13 -65.38 2.71 -1.71
N SER A 14 -65.00 2.27 -2.91
CA SER A 14 -64.11 2.82 -3.92
C SER A 14 -64.76 3.86 -4.84
N CYS A 15 -63.90 4.80 -5.25
CA CYS A 15 -63.74 5.40 -6.59
C CYS A 15 -64.94 5.84 -7.44
N ARG A 16 -64.93 7.15 -7.75
CA ARG A 16 -64.86 7.81 -9.08
C ARG A 16 -64.97 9.31 -8.80
N LEU A 17 -64.32 10.29 -9.43
CA LEU A 17 -63.71 10.46 -10.75
C LEU A 17 -63.05 11.86 -10.69
N PHE A 18 -61.87 12.10 -11.26
CA PHE A 18 -61.56 13.42 -11.84
C PHE A 18 -60.53 13.31 -12.95
N ARG A 19 -60.83 13.97 -14.08
CA ARG A 19 -60.03 14.07 -15.30
C ARG A 19 -60.49 15.36 -16.05
N PRO A 20 -59.82 15.82 -17.13
CA PRO A 20 -58.76 16.84 -17.14
C PRO A 20 -59.01 17.94 -18.22
N PHE A 21 -58.03 18.83 -18.54
CA PHE A 21 -57.70 19.47 -19.87
C PHE A 21 -56.99 20.84 -19.69
N ARG A 22 -56.36 21.53 -20.66
CA ARG A 22 -55.22 21.32 -21.60
C ARG A 22 -54.92 22.71 -22.26
N ARG A 23 -53.64 23.10 -22.43
CA ARG A 23 -52.95 24.02 -23.41
C ARG A 23 -53.72 25.09 -24.24
N SER A 24 -53.09 26.27 -24.47
CA SER A 24 -52.58 26.76 -25.81
C SER A 24 -51.96 28.18 -25.84
N LEU A 25 -51.01 28.41 -26.78
CA LEU A 25 -50.23 29.64 -27.11
C LEU A 25 -50.97 30.73 -27.94
N ARG A 26 -50.55 32.02 -27.87
CA ARG A 26 -49.83 32.83 -28.91
C ARG A 26 -49.95 34.38 -28.76
N TRP A 27 -48.79 35.07 -28.84
CA TRP A 27 -48.37 36.36 -29.48
C TRP A 27 -49.23 37.67 -29.52
N CYS A 28 -48.66 38.82 -29.09
CA CYS A 28 -48.23 40.01 -29.90
C CYS A 28 -48.19 41.39 -29.15
N HIS A 29 -47.03 42.07 -29.26
CA HIS A 29 -46.67 43.52 -29.35
C HIS A 29 -47.25 44.68 -28.46
N LEU A 30 -46.35 45.31 -27.66
CA LEU A 30 -45.97 46.75 -27.36
C LEU A 30 -46.77 47.96 -27.98
N PRO A 31 -46.64 49.28 -27.58
CA PRO A 31 -45.70 50.00 -26.63
C PRO A 31 -46.19 51.31 -25.85
N LEU A 32 -45.26 51.96 -25.06
CA LEU A 32 -45.06 53.43 -24.68
C LEU A 32 -46.13 54.20 -23.83
N SER A 33 -45.93 55.22 -22.96
CA SER A 33 -44.82 56.03 -22.38
C SER A 33 -45.30 57.00 -21.24
N THR A 34 -44.42 57.34 -20.25
CA THR A 34 -44.25 58.58 -19.41
C THR A 34 -45.32 59.16 -18.45
N PHE A 35 -45.02 59.30 -17.13
CA PHE A 35 -45.05 60.53 -16.29
C PHE A 35 -44.50 60.32 -14.84
N HIS A 36 -44.19 61.43 -14.15
CA HIS A 36 -43.24 61.68 -13.03
C HIS A 36 -43.65 61.39 -11.54
N LEU A 37 -42.62 61.00 -10.74
CA LEU A 37 -42.14 61.47 -9.40
C LEU A 37 -43.03 61.49 -8.11
N LEU A 38 -42.67 60.69 -7.07
CA LEU A 38 -42.10 61.08 -5.74
C LEU A 38 -42.49 60.19 -4.50
N ILE A 39 -41.42 59.74 -3.80
CA ILE A 39 -41.17 59.64 -2.34
C ILE A 39 -41.64 58.40 -1.49
N PHE A 40 -40.63 57.55 -1.21
CA PHE A 40 -40.19 56.87 0.02
C PHE A 40 -41.16 56.23 1.05
N CYS A 41 -41.07 54.90 1.21
CA CYS A 41 -40.47 54.20 2.38
C CYS A 41 -40.48 52.66 2.23
N THR A 42 -39.31 52.04 2.46
CA THR A 42 -38.94 50.65 2.79
C THR A 42 -39.93 49.47 2.62
N PHE A 43 -39.57 48.47 1.79
CA PHE A 43 -39.32 47.03 2.12
C PHE A 43 -39.17 46.19 0.81
N PHE A 44 -38.02 45.50 0.68
CA PHE A 44 -37.71 44.27 -0.09
C PHE A 44 -37.67 44.22 -1.65
N ILE A 45 -36.48 43.81 -2.16
CA ILE A 45 -36.15 43.07 -3.42
C ILE A 45 -36.33 43.89 -4.74
N PRO A 46 -35.32 44.00 -5.64
CA PRO A 46 -34.90 42.84 -6.47
C PRO A 46 -33.45 42.75 -6.97
N SER A 47 -33.05 41.49 -7.17
CA SER A 47 -32.15 40.96 -8.22
C SER A 47 -31.37 41.97 -9.06
N VAL A 48 -30.08 42.07 -8.76
CA VAL A 48 -29.05 42.46 -9.72
C VAL A 48 -28.37 41.17 -10.15
N PHE A 49 -28.52 40.82 -11.42
CA PHE A 49 -27.64 39.89 -12.11
C PHE A 49 -26.22 40.47 -12.05
N PRO A 50 -25.21 39.78 -11.49
CA PRO A 50 -23.83 40.12 -11.81
C PRO A 50 -23.56 39.58 -13.22
N GLN A 51 -23.27 40.49 -14.15
CA GLN A 51 -22.55 40.15 -15.35
C GLN A 51 -21.20 39.57 -14.90
N SER A 52 -20.91 38.36 -15.36
CA SER A 52 -19.60 37.73 -15.31
C SER A 52 -18.66 38.51 -16.24
N ASP A 53 -17.93 39.47 -15.67
CA ASP A 53 -16.64 39.87 -16.20
C ASP A 53 -15.60 39.03 -15.46
N ASP A 54 -15.23 37.91 -16.08
CA ASP A 54 -13.99 37.19 -15.77
C ASP A 54 -12.83 38.08 -16.23
N SER A 55 -12.40 38.97 -15.35
CA SER A 55 -11.06 39.53 -15.40
C SER A 55 -10.26 38.93 -14.27
N ASP A 56 -9.12 38.32 -14.58
CA ASP A 56 -8.10 37.77 -13.67
C ASP A 56 -7.91 38.61 -12.39
N GLU A 57 -8.73 38.38 -11.37
CA GLU A 57 -8.55 38.97 -10.05
C GLU A 57 -7.49 38.15 -9.31
N ILE A 58 -6.36 38.81 -9.05
CA ILE A 58 -5.37 38.44 -8.05
C ILE A 58 -6.12 37.97 -6.80
N PRO A 59 -5.84 36.77 -6.26
CA PRO A 59 -6.55 36.28 -5.07
C PRO A 59 -6.50 37.35 -3.99
N PRO A 60 -7.62 37.64 -3.29
CA PRO A 60 -7.68 38.73 -2.34
C PRO A 60 -6.51 38.60 -1.36
N SER A 61 -5.75 39.69 -1.21
CA SER A 61 -4.57 39.71 -0.34
C SER A 61 -4.93 39.18 1.05
N ILE A 62 -4.36 38.04 1.43
CA ILE A 62 -4.61 37.40 2.73
C ILE A 62 -4.34 38.44 3.82
N ASN A 63 -5.37 38.77 4.60
CA ASN A 63 -5.23 39.71 5.70
C ASN A 63 -4.55 39.00 6.88
N LYS A 64 -3.21 39.01 6.87
CA LYS A 64 -2.39 38.38 7.91
C LYS A 64 -2.73 38.88 9.32
N THR A 65 -2.99 40.18 9.48
CA THR A 65 -3.30 40.77 10.79
C THR A 65 -4.58 40.18 11.38
N ALA A 66 -5.63 40.01 10.56
CA ALA A 66 -6.87 39.39 11.02
C ALA A 66 -6.68 37.91 11.40
N LEU A 67 -5.87 37.16 10.64
CA LEU A 67 -5.59 35.75 10.94
C LEU A 67 -4.68 35.57 12.16
N LYS A 68 -3.73 36.48 12.36
CA LYS A 68 -2.90 36.57 13.56
C LYS A 68 -3.76 36.81 14.81
N GLU A 69 -4.68 37.77 14.76
CA GLU A 69 -5.61 38.04 15.85
C GLU A 69 -6.50 36.83 16.13
N LYS A 70 -7.03 36.18 15.09
CA LYS A 70 -7.81 34.96 15.23
C LYS A 70 -7.01 33.83 15.89
N ALA A 71 -5.74 33.65 15.53
CA ALA A 71 -4.86 32.67 16.16
C ALA A 71 -4.61 32.99 17.65
N HIS A 72 -4.44 34.28 17.99
CA HIS A 72 -4.35 34.75 19.38
C HIS A 72 -5.63 34.45 20.16
N GLU A 73 -6.81 34.79 19.62
CA GLU A 73 -8.10 34.55 20.27
C GLU A 73 -8.32 33.06 20.55
N LEU A 74 -7.97 32.18 19.60
CA LEU A 74 -8.09 30.73 19.77
C LEU A 74 -7.10 30.19 20.79
N PHE A 75 -5.85 30.65 20.77
CA PHE A 75 -4.88 30.32 21.82
C PHE A 75 -5.41 30.71 23.20
N MET A 76 -5.91 31.94 23.36
CA MET A 76 -6.44 32.43 24.62
C MET A 76 -7.70 31.68 25.05
N HIS A 77 -8.56 31.26 24.12
CA HIS A 77 -9.69 30.37 24.42
C HIS A 77 -9.23 29.07 25.09
N GLY A 78 -8.25 28.38 24.52
CA GLY A 78 -7.72 27.13 25.08
C GLY A 78 -6.97 27.35 26.41
N TYR A 79 -6.09 28.35 26.46
CA TYR A 79 -5.31 28.67 27.66
C TYR A 79 -6.21 29.08 28.85
N THR A 80 -7.15 30.00 28.64
CA THR A 80 -8.05 30.45 29.71
C THR A 80 -9.01 29.34 30.16
N ALA A 81 -9.44 28.47 29.24
CA ALA A 81 -10.24 27.29 29.60
C ALA A 81 -9.44 26.33 30.49
N TYR A 82 -8.18 26.02 30.15
CA TYR A 82 -7.30 25.21 30.99
C TYR A 82 -7.13 25.86 32.38
N MET A 83 -6.80 27.15 32.44
CA MET A 83 -6.60 27.87 33.70
C MET A 83 -7.84 27.88 34.59
N ARG A 84 -9.04 27.86 34.00
CA ARG A 84 -10.31 27.88 34.73
C ARG A 84 -10.78 26.51 35.17
N HIS A 85 -10.58 25.49 34.35
CA HIS A 85 -11.25 24.19 34.50
C HIS A 85 -10.31 23.04 34.86
N ALA A 86 -9.03 23.14 34.52
CA ALA A 86 -8.07 22.05 34.68
C ALA A 86 -6.95 22.37 35.66
N PHE A 87 -6.41 23.60 35.67
CA PHE A 87 -5.34 23.95 36.60
C PHE A 87 -5.72 23.61 38.06
N PRO A 88 -4.86 22.89 38.83
CA PRO A 88 -3.45 22.57 38.58
C PRO A 88 -3.18 21.21 37.91
N HIS A 89 -4.19 20.51 37.40
CA HIS A 89 -4.00 19.25 36.69
C HIS A 89 -3.19 19.41 35.40
N ASP A 90 -2.62 18.31 34.91
CA ASP A 90 -1.70 18.34 33.77
C ASP A 90 -2.39 18.66 32.44
N GLU A 91 -3.61 18.15 32.22
CA GLU A 91 -4.36 18.29 30.97
C GLU A 91 -5.82 18.69 31.22
N LEU A 92 -6.44 19.28 30.20
CA LEU A 92 -7.86 19.63 30.18
C LEU A 92 -8.68 18.56 29.45
N MET A 93 -9.82 18.21 30.04
CA MET A 93 -10.90 17.45 29.40
C MET A 93 -11.98 18.46 28.97
N PRO A 94 -11.99 18.90 27.71
CA PRO A 94 -12.70 20.09 27.24
C PRO A 94 -14.22 19.87 27.00
N LEU A 95 -14.69 18.63 26.91
CA LEU A 95 -16.12 18.29 26.85
C LEU A 95 -16.74 18.23 28.25
N SER A 96 -16.03 17.66 29.22
CA SER A 96 -16.47 17.60 30.62
C SER A 96 -16.13 18.87 31.42
N CYS A 97 -15.29 19.76 30.88
CA CYS A 97 -14.79 20.97 31.52
C CYS A 97 -14.09 20.68 32.86
N GLN A 98 -13.23 19.67 32.87
CA GLN A 98 -12.51 19.19 34.07
C GLN A 98 -11.03 18.97 33.79
N GLY A 99 -10.20 19.03 34.82
CA GLY A 99 -8.81 18.60 34.73
C GLY A 99 -8.68 17.08 34.77
N ARG A 100 -7.77 16.54 33.96
CA ARG A 100 -7.47 15.10 33.96
C ARG A 100 -6.65 14.74 35.19
N GLN A 101 -7.11 13.76 35.97
CA GLN A 101 -6.40 13.32 37.19
C GLN A 101 -6.06 11.84 37.12
N ARG A 102 -4.76 11.53 37.17
CA ARG A 102 -4.26 10.15 37.14
C ARG A 102 -4.76 9.35 38.34
N GLY A 103 -5.33 8.17 38.08
CA GLY A 103 -5.92 7.29 39.10
C GLY A 103 -7.37 7.61 39.49
N VAL A 104 -7.91 8.75 39.03
CA VAL A 104 -9.33 9.12 39.19
C VAL A 104 -10.05 9.02 37.84
N SER A 105 -9.49 9.66 36.81
CA SER A 105 -9.93 9.50 35.42
C SER A 105 -9.60 8.09 34.90
N PRO A 106 -10.42 7.51 34.01
CA PRO A 106 -10.10 6.24 33.36
C PRO A 106 -8.72 6.29 32.68
N SER A 107 -7.89 5.29 32.93
CA SER A 107 -6.53 5.25 32.38
C SER A 107 -6.54 5.06 30.86
N ARG A 108 -5.71 5.84 30.16
CA ARG A 108 -5.42 5.71 28.72
C ARG A 108 -4.21 4.80 28.45
N GLY A 109 -3.76 4.03 29.44
CA GLY A 109 -2.53 3.24 29.36
C GLY A 109 -1.29 4.13 29.35
N ASP A 110 -0.33 3.79 28.50
CA ASP A 110 0.98 4.43 28.40
C ASP A 110 0.91 5.92 28.05
N VAL A 111 -0.19 6.39 27.43
CA VAL A 111 -0.44 7.81 27.16
C VAL A 111 -0.45 8.65 28.44
N ASP A 112 -0.90 8.08 29.57
CA ASP A 112 -0.92 8.80 30.86
C ASP A 112 0.46 8.88 31.55
N ASP A 113 1.51 8.32 30.95
CA ASP A 113 2.88 8.43 31.48
C ASP A 113 3.47 9.84 31.29
N VAL A 114 2.86 10.69 30.45
CA VAL A 114 3.16 12.14 30.38
C VAL A 114 2.72 12.89 31.65
N LEU A 115 1.73 12.33 32.39
CA LEU A 115 1.09 13.00 33.53
C LEU A 115 1.88 12.77 34.83
N GLY A 116 2.67 13.78 35.21
CA GLY A 116 3.48 13.81 36.44
C GLY A 116 2.85 14.55 37.62
N ASN A 117 1.63 15.08 37.45
CA ASN A 117 0.91 15.94 38.39
C ASN A 117 1.70 17.22 38.73
N PHE A 118 2.20 17.89 37.69
CA PHE A 118 3.08 19.04 37.75
C PHE A 118 2.61 20.22 36.89
N SER A 119 1.31 20.24 36.54
CA SER A 119 0.67 21.27 35.70
C SER A 119 1.29 21.37 34.30
N LEU A 120 1.43 20.21 33.64
CA LEU A 120 2.03 20.04 32.30
C LEU A 120 1.65 21.18 31.32
N THR A 121 0.36 21.33 30.99
CA THR A 121 -0.09 22.33 30.02
C THR A 121 0.27 23.77 30.40
N LEU A 122 0.35 24.11 31.70
CA LEU A 122 0.78 25.44 32.12
C LEU A 122 2.25 25.68 31.74
N VAL A 123 3.13 24.74 32.12
CA VAL A 123 4.57 24.88 31.90
C VAL A 123 4.91 24.87 30.42
N ASP A 124 4.25 23.98 29.67
CA ASP A 124 4.45 23.78 28.23
C ASP A 124 4.04 25.02 27.41
N SER A 125 3.03 25.76 27.85
CA SER A 125 2.52 26.95 27.12
C SER A 125 3.18 28.28 27.53
N LEU A 126 4.11 28.28 28.49
CA LEU A 126 4.71 29.51 29.03
C LEU A 126 5.40 30.37 27.97
N ASP A 127 6.19 29.76 27.09
CA ASP A 127 6.90 30.49 26.04
C ASP A 127 5.94 31.01 24.96
N THR A 128 4.82 30.33 24.73
CA THR A 128 3.78 30.75 23.79
C THR A 128 3.13 32.04 24.25
N LEU A 129 2.88 32.21 25.56
CA LEU A 129 2.40 33.49 26.14
C LEU A 129 3.30 34.66 25.76
N VAL A 130 4.62 34.45 25.74
CA VAL A 130 5.58 35.48 25.32
C VAL A 130 5.41 35.77 23.83
N ILE A 131 5.31 34.74 22.99
CA ILE A 131 5.18 34.91 21.54
C ILE A 131 3.89 35.65 21.15
N VAL A 132 2.77 35.34 21.80
CA VAL A 132 1.49 36.00 21.52
C VAL A 132 1.37 37.39 22.17
N GLY A 133 2.39 37.84 22.93
CA GLY A 133 2.46 39.18 23.51
C GLY A 133 1.77 39.33 24.88
N GLU A 134 1.39 38.23 25.53
CA GLU A 134 0.69 38.21 26.81
C GLU A 134 1.68 38.25 28.00
N PHE A 135 2.48 39.32 28.09
CA PHE A 135 3.56 39.42 29.08
C PHE A 135 3.07 39.48 30.54
N ASP A 136 1.91 40.08 30.80
CA ASP A 136 1.30 40.14 32.14
C ASP A 136 0.80 38.77 32.60
N GLU A 137 0.21 38.01 31.68
CA GLU A 137 -0.15 36.61 31.90
C GLU A 137 1.10 35.77 32.13
N PHE A 138 2.12 35.90 31.27
CA PHE A 138 3.36 35.17 31.39
C PHE A 138 4.02 35.38 32.76
N GLU A 139 4.19 36.62 33.22
CA GLU A 139 4.78 36.88 34.53
C GLU A 139 3.94 36.29 35.68
N ARG A 140 2.60 36.34 35.57
CA ARG A 140 1.71 35.71 36.56
C ARG A 140 1.82 34.19 36.52
N ALA A 141 1.83 33.58 35.35
CA ALA A 141 1.95 32.15 35.16
C ALA A 141 3.29 31.63 35.70
N VAL A 142 4.40 32.36 35.46
CA VAL A 142 5.71 32.01 36.02
C VAL A 142 5.69 32.07 37.56
N ARG A 143 5.06 33.10 38.17
CA ARG A 143 4.88 33.11 39.64
C ARG A 143 4.09 31.90 40.12
N LEU A 144 2.99 31.59 39.44
CA LEU A 144 2.12 30.47 39.78
C LEU A 144 2.87 29.14 39.71
N VAL A 145 3.68 28.92 38.67
CA VAL A 145 4.54 27.73 38.51
C VAL A 145 5.52 27.62 39.68
N VAL A 146 6.24 28.70 40.00
CA VAL A 146 7.18 28.72 41.13
C VAL A 146 6.48 28.39 42.45
N ASP A 147 5.29 28.96 42.67
CA ASP A 147 4.57 28.80 43.93
C ASP A 147 3.90 27.42 44.07
N THR A 148 3.44 26.81 42.98
CA THR A 148 2.57 25.62 43.03
C THR A 148 3.19 24.32 42.51
N VAL A 149 4.05 24.36 41.50
CA VAL A 149 4.55 23.15 40.82
C VAL A 149 5.65 22.48 41.64
N ARG A 150 5.55 21.15 41.80
CA ARG A 150 6.50 20.33 42.55
C ARG A 150 6.76 19.01 41.80
N PHE A 151 7.98 18.49 41.88
CA PHE A 151 8.39 17.26 41.19
C PHE A 151 8.59 16.06 42.14
N ASP A 152 8.14 16.15 43.39
CA ASP A 152 8.21 15.04 44.38
C ASP A 152 6.94 14.15 44.38
N SER A 153 6.39 13.88 43.19
CA SER A 153 5.25 12.98 43.05
C SER A 153 5.72 11.52 43.00
N ASP A 154 4.99 10.62 43.67
CA ASP A 154 5.27 9.17 43.62
C ASP A 154 4.60 8.54 42.38
N LEU A 155 4.91 9.09 41.21
CA LEU A 155 4.37 8.70 39.92
C LEU A 155 5.50 8.27 38.99
N VAL A 156 5.22 7.26 38.16
CA VAL A 156 6.11 6.87 37.06
C VAL A 156 5.77 7.69 35.84
N VAL A 157 6.75 8.39 35.30
CA VAL A 157 6.61 9.24 34.13
C VAL A 157 7.52 8.76 33.00
N SER A 158 7.15 9.15 31.78
CA SER A 158 8.01 9.01 30.60
C SER A 158 9.19 9.98 30.70
N VAL A 159 10.41 9.47 30.56
CA VAL A 159 11.63 10.30 30.58
C VAL A 159 11.66 11.24 29.38
N PHE A 160 11.22 10.73 28.22
CA PHE A 160 11.16 11.47 26.97
C PHE A 160 10.19 12.65 27.05
N GLU A 161 8.93 12.37 27.38
CA GLU A 161 7.88 13.40 27.46
C GLU A 161 8.19 14.45 28.53
N THR A 162 8.69 14.01 29.69
CA THR A 162 9.07 14.92 30.77
C THR A 162 10.23 15.83 30.36
N ASN A 163 11.16 15.34 29.54
CA ASN A 163 12.26 16.17 29.05
C ASN A 163 11.76 17.24 28.07
N ILE A 164 11.10 16.83 27.00
CA ILE A 164 10.76 17.76 25.91
C ILE A 164 9.74 18.80 26.35
N ARG A 165 8.74 18.44 27.18
CA ARG A 165 7.69 19.37 27.65
C ARG A 165 8.07 20.16 28.89
N MET A 166 8.52 19.47 29.94
CA MET A 166 8.74 20.12 31.23
C MET A 166 10.14 20.74 31.34
N VAL A 167 11.20 19.98 31.05
CA VAL A 167 12.56 20.55 31.09
C VAL A 167 12.72 21.60 29.99
N GLY A 168 12.25 21.30 28.77
CA GLY A 168 12.22 22.24 27.64
C GLY A 168 11.43 23.52 27.96
N GLY A 169 10.19 23.40 28.42
CA GLY A 169 9.34 24.54 28.76
C GLY A 169 9.90 25.41 29.89
N LEU A 170 10.43 24.80 30.95
CA LEU A 170 11.08 25.53 32.06
C LEU A 170 12.34 26.28 31.60
N LEU A 171 13.17 25.65 30.76
CA LEU A 171 14.38 26.28 30.22
C LEU A 171 14.03 27.44 29.29
N SER A 172 13.06 27.24 28.39
CA SER A 172 12.63 28.31 27.48
C SER A 172 12.02 29.48 28.23
N ALA A 173 11.07 29.23 29.13
CA ALA A 173 10.47 30.25 29.96
C ALA A 173 11.51 30.98 30.84
N HIS A 174 12.52 30.27 31.35
CA HIS A 174 13.63 30.90 32.07
C HIS A 174 14.38 31.90 31.20
N LEU A 175 14.77 31.50 29.99
CA LEU A 175 15.55 32.31 29.08
C LEU A 175 14.76 33.53 28.60
N LEU A 176 13.48 33.35 28.30
CA LEU A 176 12.58 34.45 27.93
C LEU A 176 12.32 35.41 29.10
N SER A 177 12.23 34.91 30.34
CA SER A 177 12.14 35.77 31.53
C SER A 177 13.38 36.64 31.69
N LEU A 178 14.58 36.11 31.39
CA LEU A 178 15.81 36.88 31.41
C LEU A 178 15.87 37.90 30.27
N GLU A 179 15.47 37.52 29.06
CA GLU A 179 15.42 38.41 27.90
C GLU A 179 14.48 39.61 28.16
N LEU A 180 13.26 39.36 28.66
CA LEU A 180 12.31 40.42 28.99
C LEU A 180 12.83 41.33 30.12
N LYS A 181 13.55 40.78 31.10
CA LYS A 181 14.21 41.56 32.15
C LYS A 181 15.31 42.47 31.61
N GLN A 182 16.04 42.06 30.58
CA GLN A 182 17.14 42.83 29.98
C GLN A 182 16.67 43.92 29.01
N ARG A 183 15.55 43.70 28.30
CA ARG A 183 15.00 44.65 27.32
C ARG A 183 14.44 45.96 27.90
N GLY A 184 14.43 46.10 29.23
CA GLY A 184 14.25 47.40 29.88
C GLY A 184 12.81 47.81 30.17
N ASP A 185 11.86 46.87 30.19
CA ASP A 185 10.52 47.16 30.72
C ASP A 185 10.63 47.26 32.26
N ALA A 186 10.79 48.50 32.75
CA ALA A 186 11.38 48.85 34.04
C ALA A 186 10.65 48.31 35.30
N ASN A 187 9.57 47.52 35.14
CA ASN A 187 8.79 46.92 36.23
C ASN A 187 8.58 45.40 36.14
N ARG A 188 9.05 44.72 35.09
CA ARG A 188 8.78 43.27 34.90
C ARG A 188 9.92 42.39 35.43
N PHE A 189 9.57 41.24 36.00
CA PHE A 189 10.52 40.19 36.44
C PHE A 189 11.62 40.62 37.45
N HIS A 190 11.44 41.71 38.20
CA HIS A 190 12.41 42.13 39.24
C HIS A 190 12.58 41.11 40.38
N TRP A 191 11.49 40.43 40.72
CA TRP A 191 11.46 39.37 41.74
C TRP A 191 12.09 38.06 41.24
N TYR A 192 12.21 37.90 39.92
CA TYR A 192 12.72 36.68 39.31
C TYR A 192 14.24 36.69 39.34
N THR A 193 14.81 35.61 39.88
CA THR A 193 16.25 35.41 39.96
C THR A 193 16.65 34.29 39.01
N ASN A 194 16.29 33.04 39.32
CA ASN A 194 16.61 31.84 38.54
C ASN A 194 15.72 30.64 38.95
N GLN A 195 14.50 30.90 39.46
CA GLN A 195 13.67 29.86 40.06
C GLN A 195 13.33 28.75 39.06
N LEU A 196 12.99 29.10 37.81
CA LEU A 196 12.67 28.10 36.77
C LEU A 196 13.90 27.26 36.39
N LEU A 197 15.11 27.85 36.38
CA LEU A 197 16.36 27.09 36.16
C LEU A 197 16.60 26.09 37.30
N GLY A 198 16.37 26.50 38.55
CA GLY A 198 16.44 25.61 39.70
C GLY A 198 15.42 24.46 39.62
N MET A 199 14.21 24.75 39.13
CA MET A 199 13.17 23.75 38.88
C MET A 199 13.56 22.78 37.75
N ALA A 200 14.07 23.28 36.63
CA ALA A 200 14.55 22.45 35.52
C ALA A 200 15.71 21.53 35.97
N THR A 201 16.59 22.05 36.84
CA THR A 201 17.69 21.28 37.45
C THR A 201 17.15 20.16 38.35
N ASP A 202 16.23 20.45 39.28
CA ASP A 202 15.60 19.43 40.15
C ASP A 202 14.92 18.33 39.33
N LEU A 203 14.21 18.71 38.26
CA LEU A 203 13.55 17.74 37.40
C LEU A 203 14.56 16.88 36.62
N ALA A 204 15.59 17.48 36.02
CA ALA A 204 16.64 16.75 35.32
C ALA A 204 17.39 15.79 36.25
N ASP A 205 17.66 16.21 37.50
CA ASP A 205 18.26 15.37 38.53
C ASP A 205 17.42 14.13 38.87
N ARG A 206 16.08 14.26 38.84
CA ARG A 206 15.15 13.12 39.00
C ARG A 206 15.11 12.18 37.80
N LEU A 207 15.44 12.69 36.61
CA LEU A 207 15.53 11.89 35.38
C LEU A 207 16.89 11.18 35.24
N LEU A 208 17.97 11.72 35.82
CA LEU A 208 19.33 11.15 35.76
C LEU A 208 19.43 9.64 36.07
N PRO A 209 18.70 9.06 37.05
CA PRO A 209 18.74 7.63 37.32
C PRO A 209 18.36 6.75 36.12
N ALA A 210 17.57 7.26 35.17
CA ALA A 210 17.19 6.52 33.97
C ALA A 210 18.38 6.25 33.04
N PHE A 211 19.41 7.11 33.06
CA PHE A 211 20.64 6.97 32.27
C PHE A 211 21.66 6.00 32.86
N ASN A 212 21.33 5.34 33.99
CA ASN A 212 22.21 4.35 34.61
C ASN A 212 22.05 2.96 33.95
N THR A 213 22.29 2.93 32.64
CA THR A 213 22.27 1.73 31.79
C THR A 213 23.67 1.44 31.26
N THR A 214 23.92 0.21 30.80
CA THR A 214 25.24 -0.15 30.25
C THR A 214 25.61 0.69 29.02
N SER A 215 24.64 0.95 28.15
CA SER A 215 24.83 1.78 26.95
C SER A 215 24.95 3.27 27.28
N GLY A 216 24.29 3.75 28.33
CA GLY A 216 24.08 5.17 28.60
C GLY A 216 22.80 5.74 27.97
N VAL A 217 22.08 4.98 27.14
CA VAL A 217 20.74 5.32 26.66
C VAL A 217 19.74 5.19 27.81
N PRO A 218 18.88 6.19 28.08
CA PRO A 218 17.99 6.15 29.23
C PRO A 218 16.90 5.08 29.09
N HIS A 219 16.49 4.51 30.24
CA HIS A 219 15.20 3.82 30.34
C HIS A 219 14.06 4.77 29.92
N SER A 220 13.02 4.22 29.30
CA SER A 220 11.86 5.00 28.85
C SER A 220 11.06 5.63 30.01
N ARG A 221 11.15 5.07 31.21
CA ARG A 221 10.35 5.45 32.38
C ARG A 221 11.17 5.60 33.65
N VAL A 222 10.75 6.53 34.51
CA VAL A 222 11.34 6.76 35.84
C VAL A 222 10.29 7.20 36.84
N ASN A 223 10.43 6.87 38.13
CA ASN A 223 9.58 7.44 39.18
C ASN A 223 10.19 8.77 39.68
N LEU A 224 9.40 9.84 39.68
CA LEU A 224 9.90 11.19 40.03
C LEU A 224 10.42 11.34 41.45
N ARG A 225 9.91 10.53 42.39
CA ARG A 225 10.31 10.54 43.81
C ARG A 225 11.36 9.49 44.15
N ARG A 226 11.22 8.29 43.59
CA ARG A 226 11.98 7.08 43.97
C ARG A 226 13.03 6.67 42.93
N GLY A 227 13.13 7.39 41.81
CA GLY A 227 14.02 7.07 40.70
C GLY A 227 13.64 5.75 40.02
N LEU A 228 14.64 4.94 39.67
CA LEU A 228 14.44 3.71 38.92
C LEU A 228 14.01 2.54 39.83
N LEU A 229 12.70 2.20 39.82
CA LEU A 229 12.13 1.11 40.63
C LEU A 229 12.55 -0.28 40.13
N PRO A 230 12.54 -1.34 40.97
CA PRO A 230 13.00 -2.67 40.58
C PRO A 230 12.29 -3.28 39.36
N TYR A 231 11.00 -3.01 39.16
CA TYR A 231 10.29 -3.50 37.98
C TYR A 231 10.61 -2.68 36.72
N LEU A 232 10.89 -1.38 36.84
CA LEU A 232 11.34 -0.53 35.74
C LEU A 232 12.72 -0.95 35.25
N ARG A 233 13.63 -1.38 36.15
CA ARG A 233 14.94 -1.96 35.76
C ARG A 233 14.81 -3.21 34.88
N ARG A 234 13.70 -3.93 34.96
CA ARG A 234 13.44 -5.12 34.13
C ARG A 234 12.87 -4.76 32.75
N GLN A 235 12.30 -3.57 32.60
CA GLN A 235 11.90 -3.01 31.30
C GLN A 235 13.13 -2.39 30.65
N GLN A 236 13.67 -3.10 29.65
CA GLN A 236 14.93 -2.74 29.00
C GLN A 236 14.71 -2.13 27.62
N ASP A 237 13.48 -1.99 27.18
CA ASP A 237 13.09 -1.42 25.89
C ASP A 237 12.93 0.10 25.96
N THR A 238 13.51 0.78 24.99
CA THR A 238 13.32 2.22 24.75
C THR A 238 13.24 2.49 23.26
N CYS A 239 12.54 3.55 22.87
CA CYS A 239 12.50 3.96 21.48
C CYS A 239 13.73 4.81 21.09
N THR A 240 14.05 4.88 19.81
CA THR A 240 15.21 5.65 19.32
C THR A 240 15.03 7.15 19.60
N ALA A 241 13.85 7.70 19.36
CA ALA A 241 13.49 9.07 19.76
C ALA A 241 13.61 9.27 21.28
N CYS A 242 13.10 8.32 22.07
CA CYS A 242 13.09 8.37 23.53
C CYS A 242 14.49 8.53 24.13
N GLY A 243 15.49 7.87 23.53
CA GLY A 243 16.90 7.99 23.95
C GLY A 243 17.68 9.09 23.24
N GLY A 244 17.23 9.51 22.06
CA GLY A 244 17.93 10.43 21.16
C GLY A 244 17.55 11.91 21.31
N THR A 245 16.45 12.21 22.00
CA THR A 245 15.85 13.55 22.02
C THR A 245 16.04 14.25 23.37
N MET A 246 17.30 14.30 23.82
CA MET A 246 17.67 14.89 25.12
C MET A 246 18.73 16.00 25.00
N ILE A 247 19.50 16.01 23.90
CA ILE A 247 20.75 16.79 23.83
C ILE A 247 20.52 18.30 23.84
N LEU A 248 19.41 18.81 23.28
CA LEU A 248 19.17 20.26 23.24
C LEU A 248 18.91 20.83 24.63
N GLU A 249 18.01 20.21 25.40
CA GLU A 249 17.65 20.64 26.75
C GLU A 249 18.83 20.42 27.71
N TRP A 250 19.48 19.25 27.64
CA TRP A 250 20.54 18.87 28.59
C TRP A 250 21.84 19.62 28.33
N ALA A 251 22.18 19.92 27.07
CA ALA A 251 23.29 20.82 26.77
C ALA A 251 22.99 22.23 27.27
N THR A 252 21.80 22.75 27.00
CA THR A 252 21.38 24.07 27.52
C THR A 252 21.47 24.14 29.03
N LEU A 253 20.91 23.16 29.74
CA LEU A 253 20.96 23.08 31.20
C LEU A 253 22.40 23.04 31.71
N SER A 254 23.30 22.30 31.04
CA SER A 254 24.71 22.24 31.42
C SER A 254 25.42 23.59 31.26
N ARG A 255 25.16 24.32 30.17
CA ARG A 255 25.74 25.65 29.95
C ARG A 255 25.23 26.68 30.95
N LEU A 256 23.94 26.62 31.30
CA LEU A 256 23.33 27.57 32.25
C LEU A 256 23.70 27.30 33.70
N THR A 257 23.84 26.02 34.09
CA THR A 257 24.17 25.64 35.48
C THR A 257 25.67 25.49 35.72
N GLY A 258 26.48 25.33 34.67
CA GLY A 258 27.88 24.98 34.75
C GLY A 258 28.15 23.51 35.12
N ASN A 259 27.11 22.67 35.26
CA ASN A 259 27.25 21.25 35.55
C ASN A 259 27.26 20.44 34.24
N PRO A 260 28.40 19.83 33.84
CA PRO A 260 28.51 19.17 32.55
C PRO A 260 27.84 17.79 32.50
N ILE A 261 27.33 17.27 33.62
CA ILE A 261 26.80 15.90 33.68
C ILE A 261 25.65 15.69 32.69
N TYR A 262 24.80 16.71 32.49
CA TYR A 262 23.63 16.57 31.62
C TYR A 262 24.08 16.44 30.15
N GLU A 263 24.87 17.39 29.63
CA GLU A 263 25.38 17.34 28.26
C GLU A 263 26.16 16.03 27.99
N GLN A 264 26.99 15.60 28.95
CA GLN A 264 27.76 14.36 28.85
C GLN A 264 26.86 13.12 28.74
N LYS A 265 25.79 13.04 29.55
CA LYS A 265 24.86 11.90 29.53
C LYS A 265 24.07 11.85 28.22
N ALA A 266 23.52 12.99 27.78
CA ALA A 266 22.77 13.06 26.54
C ALA A 266 23.65 12.77 25.31
N ARG A 267 24.88 13.31 25.28
CA ARG A 267 25.85 13.04 24.21
C ARG A 267 26.24 11.57 24.15
N LYS A 268 26.52 10.94 25.29
CA LYS A 268 26.82 9.51 25.35
C LYS A 268 25.69 8.65 24.78
N ALA A 269 24.43 9.01 25.04
CA ALA A 269 23.28 8.31 24.46
C ALA A 269 23.25 8.45 22.92
N MET A 270 23.48 9.67 22.40
CA MET A 270 23.57 9.93 20.96
C MET A 270 24.72 9.19 20.28
N ASP A 271 25.89 9.12 20.92
CA ASP A 271 27.06 8.39 20.43
C ASP A 271 26.78 6.89 20.35
N PHE A 272 26.16 6.33 21.38
CA PHE A 272 25.78 4.92 21.39
C PHE A 272 24.75 4.61 20.29
N LEU A 273 23.69 5.42 20.17
CA LEU A 273 22.68 5.24 19.12
C LEU A 273 23.30 5.30 17.72
N TRP A 274 24.18 6.28 17.47
CA TRP A 274 24.91 6.38 16.21
C TRP A 274 25.67 5.09 15.86
N GLU A 275 26.31 4.45 16.85
CA GLU A 275 27.02 3.18 16.67
C GLU A 275 26.10 1.99 16.38
N GLN A 276 24.83 2.04 16.80
CA GLN A 276 23.85 0.97 16.57
C GLN A 276 23.26 0.92 15.15
N ARG A 277 23.53 1.94 14.31
CA ARG A 277 23.03 1.96 12.94
C ARG A 277 23.50 0.74 12.14
N HIS A 278 22.67 0.30 11.20
CA HIS A 278 23.05 -0.80 10.33
C HIS A 278 24.17 -0.39 9.36
N ARG A 279 25.35 -1.03 9.44
CA ARG A 279 26.56 -0.63 8.70
C ARG A 279 26.42 -0.55 7.17
N GLY A 280 25.49 -1.32 6.60
CA GLY A 280 25.29 -1.35 5.13
C GLY A 280 24.27 -0.34 4.62
N SER A 281 23.31 0.06 5.45
CA SER A 281 22.23 0.96 5.06
C SER A 281 22.31 2.31 5.76
N ASP A 282 23.07 2.46 6.85
CA ASP A 282 23.03 3.62 7.76
C ASP A 282 21.64 3.91 8.37
N LEU A 283 20.69 2.96 8.24
CA LEU A 283 19.36 3.04 8.86
C LEU A 283 19.40 2.59 10.33
N MET A 284 18.38 2.99 11.08
CA MET A 284 18.21 2.78 12.52
C MET A 284 16.88 2.06 12.77
N GLY A 285 16.80 1.22 13.80
CA GLY A 285 15.52 0.65 14.22
C GLY A 285 14.71 1.64 15.07
N THR A 286 13.47 1.31 15.39
CA THR A 286 12.60 2.16 16.23
C THR A 286 12.72 1.85 17.73
N VAL A 287 13.01 0.60 18.13
CA VAL A 287 13.10 0.21 19.56
C VAL A 287 14.32 -0.67 19.80
N LEU A 288 15.09 -0.35 20.83
CA LEU A 288 16.30 -1.07 21.23
C LEU A 288 16.30 -1.44 22.72
N ASN A 289 17.14 -2.42 23.05
CA ASN A 289 17.46 -2.75 24.43
C ASN A 289 18.52 -1.78 24.99
N VAL A 290 18.23 -1.08 26.09
CA VAL A 290 19.11 -0.08 26.71
C VAL A 290 20.39 -0.65 27.31
N ASN A 291 20.49 -1.96 27.52
CA ASN A 291 21.69 -2.58 28.09
C ASN A 291 22.52 -3.31 27.03
N SER A 292 21.89 -4.07 26.14
CA SER A 292 22.62 -4.81 25.10
C SER A 292 22.85 -4.02 23.82
N GLY A 293 22.00 -3.01 23.53
CA GLY A 293 21.99 -2.30 22.25
C GLY A 293 21.23 -3.02 21.14
N ASP A 294 20.74 -4.23 21.39
CA ASP A 294 20.05 -5.02 20.36
C ASP A 294 18.73 -4.36 19.95
N TRP A 295 18.51 -4.29 18.63
CA TRP A 295 17.25 -3.83 18.06
C TRP A 295 16.12 -4.85 18.32
N ILE A 296 15.14 -4.43 19.12
CA ILE A 296 13.89 -5.15 19.39
C ILE A 296 12.93 -4.96 18.22
N ARG A 297 12.77 -3.72 17.77
CA ARG A 297 12.01 -3.35 16.57
C ARG A 297 12.95 -2.78 15.52
N ARG A 298 12.95 -3.42 14.35
CA ARG A 298 13.89 -3.18 13.24
C ARG A 298 13.23 -2.52 12.03
N ASP A 299 11.97 -2.11 12.17
CA ASP A 299 11.37 -1.11 11.28
C ASP A 299 12.16 0.19 11.39
N SER A 300 12.38 0.82 10.24
CA SER A 300 13.06 2.10 10.07
C SER A 300 12.16 2.97 9.23
N GLY A 301 11.83 4.12 9.79
CA GLY A 301 10.96 5.11 9.21
C GLY A 301 11.47 6.51 9.51
N ILE A 302 10.64 7.49 9.18
CA ILE A 302 10.79 8.86 9.66
C ILE A 302 9.68 9.25 10.64
N GLY A 303 8.69 8.39 10.88
CA GLY A 303 7.58 8.66 11.80
C GLY A 303 7.85 8.21 13.24
N ALA A 304 6.76 7.87 13.93
CA ALA A 304 6.73 7.61 15.36
C ALA A 304 7.83 6.68 15.88
N GLY A 305 8.55 7.16 16.91
CA GLY A 305 9.54 6.40 17.68
C GLY A 305 10.99 6.56 17.20
N ILE A 306 11.21 7.36 16.14
CA ILE A 306 12.55 7.68 15.63
C ILE A 306 12.67 9.12 15.10
N ASP A 307 11.60 9.68 14.52
CA ASP A 307 11.40 11.10 14.21
C ASP A 307 12.40 12.09 14.86
N SER A 308 12.22 12.40 16.13
CA SER A 308 12.91 13.48 16.83
C SER A 308 14.39 13.17 17.13
N TYR A 309 14.85 11.93 16.94
CA TYR A 309 16.29 11.63 16.93
C TYR A 309 16.96 12.29 15.72
N TYR A 310 16.37 12.16 14.53
CA TYR A 310 16.90 12.81 13.33
C TYR A 310 16.83 14.33 13.45
N GLU A 311 15.73 14.84 13.99
CA GLU A 311 15.58 16.26 14.27
C GLU A 311 16.70 16.78 15.18
N TYR A 312 17.00 16.07 16.28
CA TYR A 312 18.03 16.49 17.22
C TYR A 312 19.44 16.30 16.68
N THR A 313 19.68 15.38 15.74
CA THR A 313 20.98 15.37 15.03
C THR A 313 21.21 16.66 14.24
N LEU A 314 20.21 17.20 13.54
CA LEU A 314 20.39 18.47 12.81
C LEU A 314 20.36 19.68 13.76
N LYS A 315 19.36 19.74 14.64
CA LYS A 315 19.18 20.89 15.54
C LYS A 315 20.29 21.00 16.58
N ALA A 316 20.95 19.90 16.98
CA ALA A 316 22.13 19.97 17.85
C ALA A 316 23.34 20.60 17.13
N TYR A 317 23.52 20.36 15.83
CA TYR A 317 24.51 21.10 15.05
C TYR A 317 24.17 22.60 15.02
N ILE A 318 22.91 22.95 14.73
CA ILE A 318 22.46 24.35 14.69
C ILE A 318 22.70 25.05 16.03
N LEU A 319 22.37 24.41 17.16
CA LEU A 319 22.54 24.96 18.50
C LEU A 319 23.99 24.96 18.99
N LEU A 320 24.68 23.81 18.92
CA LEU A 320 25.99 23.60 19.54
C LEU A 320 27.17 23.85 18.60
N GLY A 321 27.00 23.66 17.29
CA GLY A 321 28.01 23.97 16.25
C GLY A 321 29.01 22.87 16.10
N ASP A 322 28.56 21.65 16.39
CA ASP A 322 29.36 20.46 16.44
C ASP A 322 29.12 19.66 15.16
N GLU A 323 30.13 19.67 14.29
CA GLU A 323 30.10 19.07 12.95
C GLU A 323 29.80 17.56 12.99
N ASP A 324 30.10 16.88 14.09
CA ASP A 324 29.79 15.45 14.22
C ASP A 324 28.28 15.21 14.11
N PHE A 325 27.46 16.10 14.65
CA PHE A 325 26.02 16.00 14.55
C PHE A 325 25.51 16.24 13.12
N LEU A 326 26.09 17.21 12.40
CA LEU A 326 25.78 17.46 10.99
C LEU A 326 26.17 16.26 10.11
N TYR A 327 27.35 15.68 10.35
CA TYR A 327 27.81 14.48 9.66
C TYR A 327 26.83 13.30 9.86
N ARG A 328 26.42 13.06 11.11
CA ARG A 328 25.45 12.00 11.45
C ARG A 328 24.12 12.22 10.75
N PHE A 329 23.60 13.45 10.80
CA PHE A 329 22.35 13.80 10.14
C PHE A 329 22.43 13.57 8.62
N ASN A 330 23.47 14.07 7.96
CA ASN A 330 23.64 13.91 6.52
C ASN A 330 23.74 12.43 6.11
N ARG A 331 24.43 11.61 6.88
CA ARG A 331 24.49 10.15 6.65
C ARG A 331 23.12 9.48 6.75
N HIS A 332 22.35 9.81 7.78
CA HIS A 332 20.99 9.30 7.91
C HIS A 332 20.07 9.84 6.80
N TYR A 333 20.18 11.12 6.46
CA TYR A 333 19.38 11.75 5.41
C TYR A 333 19.60 11.10 4.05
N ASP A 334 20.86 10.91 3.64
CA ASP A 334 21.20 10.25 2.37
C ASP A 334 20.63 8.83 2.30
N SER A 335 20.67 8.12 3.43
CA SER A 335 20.08 6.79 3.57
C SER A 335 18.56 6.80 3.47
N ILE A 336 17.90 7.70 4.18
CA ILE A 336 16.43 7.87 4.18
C ILE A 336 15.96 8.21 2.76
N MET A 337 16.61 9.15 2.10
CA MET A 337 16.29 9.54 0.72
C MET A 337 16.58 8.42 -0.30
N ARG A 338 17.51 7.51 0.00
CA ARG A 338 17.80 6.36 -0.86
C ARG A 338 16.81 5.23 -0.70
N TYR A 339 16.40 4.92 0.53
CA TYR A 339 15.67 3.69 0.85
C TYR A 339 14.19 3.93 1.10
N LEU A 340 13.82 4.97 1.85
CA LEU A 340 12.46 5.23 2.29
C LEU A 340 11.70 6.10 1.28
N ASN A 341 12.36 7.08 0.66
CA ASN A 341 11.74 7.99 -0.31
C ASN A 341 11.32 7.25 -1.61
N LYS A 342 10.03 7.33 -1.94
CA LYS A 342 9.39 6.83 -3.19
C LYS A 342 8.67 7.96 -3.93
N GLY A 343 9.31 9.13 -4.02
CA GLY A 343 8.75 10.38 -4.54
C GLY A 343 8.12 11.21 -3.42
N PRO A 344 6.84 11.59 -3.51
CA PRO A 344 6.18 12.32 -2.42
C PRO A 344 5.86 11.46 -1.19
N LEU A 345 6.06 10.14 -1.27
CA LEU A 345 5.77 9.17 -0.21
C LEU A 345 7.04 8.68 0.47
N PHE A 346 7.00 8.50 1.79
CA PHE A 346 8.06 7.87 2.57
C PHE A 346 7.53 6.57 3.17
N VAL A 347 8.10 5.45 2.72
CA VAL A 347 7.66 4.12 3.14
C VAL A 347 8.62 3.57 4.18
N ASP A 348 8.10 3.17 5.34
CA ASP A 348 8.88 2.51 6.37
C ASP A 348 9.42 1.16 5.89
N VAL A 349 10.69 0.88 6.10
CA VAL A 349 11.37 -0.34 5.63
C VAL A 349 12.06 -1.08 6.77
N HIS A 350 12.47 -2.33 6.54
CA HIS A 350 13.35 -3.01 7.49
C HIS A 350 14.78 -2.51 7.39
N MET A 351 15.38 -2.11 8.52
CA MET A 351 16.71 -1.48 8.52
C MET A 351 17.82 -2.38 7.92
N HIS A 352 17.69 -3.72 8.02
CA HIS A 352 18.65 -4.71 7.45
C HIS A 352 18.31 -5.13 6.02
N LYS A 353 17.06 -4.91 5.58
CA LYS A 353 16.53 -5.28 4.26
C LYS A 353 15.69 -4.12 3.73
N PRO A 354 16.32 -2.98 3.38
CA PRO A 354 15.62 -1.75 3.05
C PRO A 354 14.76 -1.84 1.77
N GLN A 355 14.84 -2.94 1.02
CA GLN A 355 13.97 -3.26 -0.11
C GLN A 355 12.59 -3.80 0.29
N ILE A 356 12.37 -4.10 1.57
CA ILE A 356 11.12 -4.66 2.09
C ILE A 356 10.43 -3.59 2.95
N ALA A 357 9.22 -3.20 2.56
CA ALA A 357 8.36 -2.35 3.38
C ALA A 357 8.02 -3.07 4.69
N SER A 358 8.17 -2.37 5.80
CA SER A 358 7.87 -2.89 7.14
C SER A 358 6.47 -2.53 7.62
N ARG A 359 5.86 -1.49 7.04
CA ARG A 359 4.48 -1.05 7.29
C ARG A 359 3.78 -0.75 5.97
N SER A 360 2.45 -0.83 5.98
CA SER A 360 1.57 -0.48 4.85
C SER A 360 0.93 0.91 4.99
N PHE A 361 1.31 1.65 6.03
CA PHE A 361 0.79 2.96 6.37
C PHE A 361 1.92 3.90 6.80
N MET A 362 1.60 5.18 6.78
CA MET A 362 2.36 6.32 7.24
C MET A 362 1.63 6.93 8.44
N ASP A 363 2.32 7.13 9.57
CA ASP A 363 1.75 7.84 10.71
C ASP A 363 1.83 9.37 10.53
N ALA A 364 0.94 10.12 11.17
CA ALA A 364 0.85 11.57 11.03
C ALA A 364 2.11 12.32 11.49
N LEU A 365 2.87 11.74 12.44
CA LEU A 365 4.02 12.42 13.03
C LEU A 365 5.11 12.67 12.02
N LEU A 366 5.20 11.89 10.93
CA LEU A 366 6.16 12.13 9.85
C LEU A 366 6.02 13.51 9.17
N ALA A 367 4.93 14.23 9.43
CA ALA A 367 4.65 15.54 8.85
C ALA A 367 5.63 16.63 9.31
N PHE A 368 6.52 16.40 10.27
CA PHE A 368 7.62 17.33 10.65
C PHE A 368 8.78 17.31 9.63
N TRP A 369 8.92 16.21 8.88
CA TRP A 369 10.07 15.97 8.03
C TRP A 369 10.27 17.03 6.93
N PRO A 370 9.23 17.56 6.26
CA PRO A 370 9.40 18.69 5.35
C PRO A 370 10.03 19.92 6.02
N GLY A 371 9.67 20.23 7.27
CA GLY A 371 10.30 21.29 8.06
C GLY A 371 11.80 21.03 8.26
N LEU A 372 12.18 19.78 8.58
CA LEU A 372 13.58 19.40 8.71
C LEU A 372 14.34 19.46 7.37
N GLN A 373 13.69 19.10 6.27
CA GLN A 373 14.23 19.24 4.92
C GLN A 373 14.48 20.70 4.54
N VAL A 374 13.59 21.62 4.96
CA VAL A 374 13.80 23.07 4.80
C VAL A 374 15.03 23.52 5.58
N LEU A 375 15.19 23.10 6.84
CA LEU A 375 16.36 23.45 7.67
C LEU A 375 17.68 22.95 7.05
N LYS A 376 17.65 21.78 6.41
CA LYS A 376 18.78 21.23 5.63
C LYS A 376 19.06 22.02 4.34
N GLY A 377 18.04 22.66 3.76
CA GLY A 377 18.10 23.32 2.45
C GLY A 377 17.57 22.49 1.27
N ASP A 378 16.94 21.34 1.51
CA ASP A 378 16.29 20.52 0.46
C ASP A 378 14.81 20.94 0.28
N LEU A 379 14.61 22.12 -0.30
CA LEU A 379 13.27 22.68 -0.51
C LEU A 379 12.42 21.85 -1.46
N ARG A 380 13.02 21.20 -2.47
CA ARG A 380 12.27 20.43 -3.47
C ARG A 380 11.53 19.28 -2.81
N SER A 381 12.25 18.43 -2.09
CA SER A 381 11.69 17.26 -1.43
C SER A 381 10.67 17.67 -0.36
N ALA A 382 10.93 18.77 0.35
CA ALA A 382 10.01 19.34 1.33
C ALA A 382 8.66 19.74 0.70
N ILE A 383 8.69 20.44 -0.44
CA ILE A 383 7.47 20.85 -1.15
C ILE A 383 6.70 19.63 -1.66
N GLU A 384 7.39 18.64 -2.24
CA GLU A 384 6.76 17.42 -2.79
C GLU A 384 6.00 16.65 -1.70
N MET A 385 6.63 16.45 -0.55
CA MET A 385 6.06 15.72 0.58
C MET A 385 4.95 16.52 1.28
N HIS A 386 5.15 17.82 1.51
CA HIS A 386 4.12 18.68 2.12
C HIS A 386 2.86 18.76 1.26
N GLN A 387 3.00 18.83 -0.07
CA GLN A 387 1.86 18.84 -0.99
C GLN A 387 1.05 17.54 -0.93
N MET A 388 1.71 16.39 -0.76
CA MET A 388 1.03 15.11 -0.51
C MET A 388 0.24 15.14 0.80
N LEU A 389 0.86 15.57 1.89
CA LEU A 389 0.19 15.71 3.20
C LEU A 389 -0.99 16.66 3.12
N TYR A 390 -0.85 17.79 2.42
CA TYR A 390 -1.93 18.75 2.22
C TYR A 390 -3.08 18.15 1.41
N THR A 391 -2.81 17.23 0.48
CA THR A 391 -3.87 16.50 -0.25
C THR A 391 -4.68 15.61 0.69
N VAL A 392 -4.01 14.96 1.65
CA VAL A 392 -4.68 14.17 2.70
C VAL A 392 -5.54 15.08 3.59
N VAL A 393 -4.99 16.20 4.06
CA VAL A 393 -5.70 17.20 4.87
C VAL A 393 -6.92 17.75 4.13
N LYS A 394 -6.80 18.10 2.84
CA LYS A 394 -7.94 18.55 2.02
C LYS A 394 -9.05 17.51 1.94
N ARG A 395 -8.68 16.23 1.89
CA ARG A 395 -9.64 15.13 1.74
C ARG A 395 -10.37 14.80 3.05
N HIS A 396 -9.69 14.94 4.18
CA HIS A 396 -10.17 14.47 5.49
C HIS A 396 -10.33 15.58 6.54
N THR A 397 -10.18 16.86 6.15
CA THR A 397 -10.15 18.07 7.00
C THR A 397 -8.95 18.14 7.94
N PHE A 398 -8.58 17.03 8.59
CA PHE A 398 -7.39 16.87 9.40
C PHE A 398 -6.55 15.71 8.89
N LEU A 399 -5.26 15.70 9.24
CA LEU A 399 -4.39 14.58 8.96
C LEU A 399 -4.76 13.42 9.92
N PRO A 400 -5.25 12.28 9.43
CA PRO A 400 -5.51 11.11 10.28
C PRO A 400 -4.20 10.61 10.91
N ASP A 401 -4.27 10.08 12.13
CA ASP A 401 -3.10 9.59 12.90
C ASP A 401 -2.28 8.55 12.14
N ALA A 402 -2.91 7.80 11.23
CA ALA A 402 -2.21 7.08 10.18
C ALA A 402 -3.05 7.00 8.89
N PHE A 403 -2.37 6.97 7.75
CA PHE A 403 -2.96 6.79 6.42
C PHE A 403 -2.12 5.86 5.55
N THR A 404 -2.77 5.14 4.64
CA THR A 404 -2.12 4.20 3.72
C THR A 404 -1.41 4.93 2.59
N HIS A 405 -0.55 4.23 1.84
CA HIS A 405 0.22 4.82 0.73
C HIS A 405 -0.64 5.35 -0.43
N ASP A 406 -1.90 4.90 -0.54
CA ASP A 406 -2.94 5.42 -1.43
C ASP A 406 -3.79 6.53 -0.80
N LEU A 407 -3.28 7.16 0.26
CA LEU A 407 -3.84 8.33 0.93
C LEU A 407 -5.24 8.11 1.52
N GLN A 408 -5.53 6.88 1.98
CA GLN A 408 -6.76 6.57 2.71
C GLN A 408 -6.51 6.52 4.21
N VAL A 409 -7.54 6.81 5.00
CA VAL A 409 -7.48 6.72 6.47
C VAL A 409 -7.20 5.28 6.92
N HIS A 410 -6.10 5.10 7.67
CA HIS A 410 -5.77 3.84 8.36
C HIS A 410 -6.21 3.90 9.82
N TRP A 411 -5.74 4.92 10.56
CA TRP A 411 -6.19 5.26 11.91
C TRP A 411 -6.80 6.65 11.89
N ALA A 412 -8.09 6.71 12.21
CA ALA A 412 -8.89 7.91 11.98
C ALA A 412 -8.78 8.97 13.09
N GLN A 413 -8.05 8.69 14.17
CA GLN A 413 -7.89 9.63 15.27
C GLN A 413 -7.11 10.86 14.80
N HIS A 414 -7.33 12.01 15.44
CA HIS A 414 -6.51 13.20 15.27
C HIS A 414 -6.46 13.96 16.59
N PRO A 415 -5.38 13.81 17.38
CA PRO A 415 -5.22 14.48 18.67
C PRO A 415 -4.70 15.92 18.52
N LEU A 416 -5.08 16.61 17.43
CA LEU A 416 -4.73 18.02 17.16
C LEU A 416 -3.23 18.29 16.98
N ARG A 417 -2.53 17.35 16.32
CA ARG A 417 -1.06 17.35 16.23
C ARG A 417 -0.48 18.54 15.43
N PRO A 418 0.73 19.02 15.79
CA PRO A 418 1.31 20.25 15.24
C PRO A 418 2.19 20.05 13.99
N GLU A 419 2.63 18.84 13.65
CA GLU A 419 3.78 18.63 12.76
C GLU A 419 3.51 19.13 11.33
N PHE A 420 2.26 19.03 10.86
CA PHE A 420 1.86 19.57 9.56
C PHE A 420 1.96 21.11 9.52
N ILE A 421 1.55 21.81 10.59
CA ILE A 421 1.64 23.27 10.64
C ILE A 421 3.07 23.76 10.90
N GLU A 422 3.88 23.00 11.66
CA GLU A 422 5.32 23.25 11.79
C GLU A 422 6.00 23.29 10.41
N SER A 423 5.82 22.24 9.62
CA SER A 423 6.38 22.17 8.27
C SER A 423 5.86 23.29 7.36
N THR A 424 4.57 23.63 7.48
CA THR A 424 3.96 24.75 6.74
C THR A 424 4.63 26.09 7.12
N TYR A 425 4.92 26.31 8.41
CA TYR A 425 5.62 27.49 8.90
C TYR A 425 7.03 27.59 8.32
N PHE A 426 7.84 26.52 8.38
CA PHE A 426 9.20 26.54 7.84
C PHE A 426 9.22 26.73 6.31
N LEU A 427 8.31 26.08 5.58
CA LEU A 427 8.17 26.28 4.13
C LEU A 427 7.78 27.72 3.79
N TYR A 428 6.87 28.34 4.55
CA TYR A 428 6.53 29.74 4.38
C TYR A 428 7.73 30.66 4.66
N ARG A 429 8.47 30.41 5.75
CA ARG A 429 9.65 31.19 6.12
C ARG A 429 10.72 31.17 5.03
N ALA A 430 10.95 30.01 4.42
CA ALA A 430 11.96 29.83 3.37
C ALA A 430 11.53 30.36 2.00
N THR A 431 10.26 30.17 1.60
CA THR A 431 9.81 30.48 0.23
C THR A 431 9.07 31.80 0.10
N ARG A 432 8.46 32.27 1.21
CA ARG A 432 7.49 33.37 1.25
C ARG A 432 6.30 33.20 0.28
N ASP A 433 6.01 31.97 -0.17
CA ASP A 433 4.86 31.69 -1.04
C ASP A 433 3.54 31.89 -0.26
N PRO A 434 2.64 32.80 -0.71
CA PRO A 434 1.34 33.01 -0.08
C PRO A 434 0.47 31.74 0.03
N HIS A 435 0.75 30.71 -0.77
CA HIS A 435 0.06 29.43 -0.66
C HIS A 435 0.11 28.84 0.76
N TYR A 436 1.25 28.91 1.44
CA TYR A 436 1.36 28.34 2.79
C TYR A 436 0.57 29.13 3.84
N LEU A 437 0.35 30.43 3.60
CA LEU A 437 -0.57 31.23 4.43
C LEU A 437 -2.02 30.78 4.23
N GLU A 438 -2.40 30.44 3.00
CA GLU A 438 -3.73 29.90 2.70
C GLU A 438 -3.93 28.52 3.31
N VAL A 439 -2.92 27.65 3.26
CA VAL A 439 -2.92 26.35 3.97
C VAL A 439 -3.11 26.55 5.47
N ALA A 440 -2.32 27.45 6.08
CA ALA A 440 -2.43 27.75 7.50
C ALA A 440 -3.79 28.36 7.87
N ARG A 441 -4.37 29.20 7.01
CA ARG A 441 -5.72 29.74 7.18
C ARG A 441 -6.76 28.62 7.24
N GLN A 442 -6.69 27.66 6.31
CA GLN A 442 -7.61 26.51 6.29
C GLN A 442 -7.48 25.64 7.53
N VAL A 443 -6.27 25.43 8.04
CA VAL A 443 -6.05 24.74 9.31
C VAL A 443 -6.68 25.53 10.46
N LEU A 444 -6.44 26.85 10.54
CA LEU A 444 -7.00 27.71 11.58
C LEU A 444 -8.53 27.71 11.58
N ASP A 445 -9.15 27.79 10.40
CA ASP A 445 -10.60 27.73 10.22
C ASP A 445 -11.14 26.36 10.62
N SER A 446 -10.46 25.28 10.22
CA SER A 446 -10.82 23.91 10.63
C SER A 446 -10.77 23.74 12.15
N PHE A 447 -9.81 24.36 12.83
CA PHE A 447 -9.70 24.35 14.28
C PHE A 447 -10.91 25.03 14.95
N GLU A 448 -11.28 26.21 14.46
CA GLU A 448 -12.42 26.94 15.00
C GLU A 448 -13.75 26.23 14.73
N GLU A 449 -13.95 25.70 13.53
CA GLU A 449 -15.23 25.14 13.11
C GLU A 449 -15.49 23.74 13.67
N ASN A 450 -14.44 22.91 13.78
CA ASN A 450 -14.62 21.47 14.02
C ASN A 450 -14.17 20.99 15.40
N VAL A 451 -13.24 21.65 16.08
CA VAL A 451 -12.66 21.13 17.34
C VAL A 451 -12.76 22.09 18.52
N LYS A 452 -13.04 23.38 18.28
CA LYS A 452 -13.34 24.35 19.34
C LYS A 452 -14.65 23.98 20.04
N VAL A 453 -14.55 23.75 21.34
CA VAL A 453 -15.69 23.49 22.24
C VAL A 453 -15.72 24.51 23.37
N MET A 454 -16.79 24.50 24.18
CA MET A 454 -17.00 25.52 25.22
C MET A 454 -15.80 25.67 26.19
N CYS A 455 -15.15 24.57 26.57
CA CYS A 455 -14.07 24.55 27.54
C CYS A 455 -12.73 24.15 26.93
N GLY A 456 -12.42 24.55 25.69
CA GLY A 456 -11.13 24.32 25.06
C GLY A 456 -11.25 23.71 23.66
N PHE A 457 -10.35 22.79 23.32
CA PHE A 457 -10.31 22.10 22.03
C PHE A 457 -10.38 20.58 22.22
N ALA A 458 -11.41 19.95 21.67
CA ALA A 458 -11.60 18.52 21.77
C ALA A 458 -10.86 17.80 20.63
N SER A 459 -10.09 16.78 20.98
CA SER A 459 -9.48 15.87 20.01
C SER A 459 -10.54 15.18 19.16
N ILE A 460 -10.17 14.76 17.96
CA ILE A 460 -11.06 14.02 17.06
C ILE A 460 -10.76 12.53 17.20
N LYS A 461 -11.78 11.75 17.53
CA LYS A 461 -11.69 10.29 17.61
C LYS A 461 -11.70 9.63 16.23
N ASP A 462 -12.45 10.21 15.29
CA ASP A 462 -12.53 9.71 13.91
C ASP A 462 -12.80 10.86 12.91
N VAL A 463 -11.79 11.22 12.12
CA VAL A 463 -11.84 12.30 11.10
C VAL A 463 -12.89 12.07 10.02
N ARG A 464 -13.44 10.86 9.86
CA ARG A 464 -14.52 10.59 8.90
C ARG A 464 -15.88 10.99 9.45
N THR A 465 -16.04 10.97 10.76
CA THR A 465 -17.31 11.27 11.45
C THR A 465 -17.29 12.58 12.21
N MET A 466 -16.10 13.13 12.46
CA MET A 466 -15.85 14.27 13.36
C MET A 466 -16.36 14.04 14.79
N GLU A 467 -16.39 12.77 15.26
CA GLU A 467 -16.68 12.45 16.66
C GLU A 467 -15.56 12.99 17.57
N HIS A 468 -15.93 13.73 18.61
CA HIS A 468 -14.99 14.29 19.59
C HIS A 468 -14.58 13.29 20.67
N GLU A 469 -13.36 13.44 21.15
CA GLU A 469 -12.81 12.81 22.34
C GLU A 469 -12.51 13.88 23.41
N ASP A 470 -12.78 13.54 24.67
CA ASP A 470 -12.67 14.47 25.81
C ASP A 470 -11.21 14.66 26.27
N GLN A 471 -10.38 15.17 25.36
CA GLN A 471 -8.95 15.29 25.52
C GLN A 471 -8.40 16.53 24.79
N MET A 472 -7.62 17.32 25.51
CA MET A 472 -6.79 18.40 24.96
C MET A 472 -5.35 18.23 25.45
N GLU A 473 -4.48 17.84 24.53
CA GLU A 473 -3.04 17.68 24.79
C GLU A 473 -2.35 19.04 25.02
N SER A 474 -1.24 19.05 25.76
CA SER A 474 -0.50 20.28 26.08
C SER A 474 0.12 20.95 24.85
N PHE A 475 0.65 20.16 23.90
CA PHE A 475 1.24 20.64 22.65
C PHE A 475 0.27 21.41 21.75
N VAL A 476 -1.05 21.28 21.96
CA VAL A 476 -2.02 22.10 21.21
C VAL A 476 -1.77 23.58 21.47
N LEU A 477 -1.48 23.93 22.73
CA LEU A 477 -1.15 25.29 23.12
C LEU A 477 0.34 25.60 22.91
N ALA A 478 1.23 24.66 23.21
CA ALA A 478 2.67 24.88 23.10
C ALA A 478 3.19 24.94 21.66
N GLU A 479 2.54 24.25 20.72
CA GLU A 479 3.05 24.08 19.36
C GLU A 479 2.05 24.57 18.30
N THR A 480 0.87 23.94 18.22
CA THR A 480 -0.06 24.17 17.10
C THR A 480 -0.44 25.65 16.99
N PHE A 481 -0.89 26.27 18.08
CA PHE A 481 -1.24 27.69 18.07
C PHE A 481 -0.03 28.62 18.02
N LYS A 482 1.14 28.19 18.54
CA LYS A 482 2.40 28.93 18.41
C LYS A 482 2.80 29.07 16.94
N TYR A 483 2.82 27.98 16.18
CA TYR A 483 3.12 28.00 14.75
C TYR A 483 2.07 28.76 13.94
N LEU A 484 0.77 28.59 14.24
CA LEU A 484 -0.31 29.35 13.60
C LEU A 484 -0.19 30.85 13.85
N TYR A 485 0.18 31.28 15.06
CA TYR A 485 0.38 32.71 15.33
C TYR A 485 1.64 33.24 14.62
N MET A 486 2.74 32.48 14.66
CA MET A 486 4.02 32.88 14.07
C MET A 486 3.98 32.97 12.56
N ILE A 487 3.25 32.10 11.85
CA ILE A 487 3.20 32.13 10.38
C ILE A 487 2.51 33.38 9.84
N PHE A 488 1.54 33.94 10.58
CA PHE A 488 0.85 35.19 10.23
C PHE A 488 1.53 36.45 10.77
N SER A 489 2.59 36.30 11.57
CA SER A 489 3.37 37.40 12.12
C SER A 489 4.62 37.67 11.30
N GLU A 490 5.00 38.94 11.13
CA GLU A 490 6.35 39.23 10.64
C GLU A 490 7.37 39.08 11.79
N PRO A 491 8.61 38.64 11.51
CA PRO A 491 9.63 38.40 12.55
C PRO A 491 9.92 39.61 13.44
N ASP A 492 9.86 40.81 12.86
CA ASP A 492 10.11 42.08 13.55
C ASP A 492 8.95 42.49 14.47
N GLU A 493 7.76 41.91 14.29
CA GLU A 493 6.61 42.14 15.18
C GLU A 493 6.62 41.21 16.40
N LEU A 494 7.39 40.12 16.34
CA LEU A 494 7.45 39.16 17.42
C LEU A 494 8.32 39.67 18.57
N PRO A 495 7.96 39.37 19.82
CA PRO A 495 8.75 39.81 20.98
C PRO A 495 10.18 39.28 20.97
N ILE A 496 10.41 38.13 20.34
CA ILE A 496 11.75 37.62 20.04
C ILE A 496 11.84 37.30 18.55
N HIS A 497 12.99 37.56 17.96
CA HIS A 497 13.21 37.25 16.55
C HIS A 497 13.51 35.74 16.40
N PRO A 498 12.67 34.95 15.70
CA PRO A 498 12.80 33.49 15.66
C PRO A 498 14.15 32.97 15.14
N ASP A 499 14.82 33.70 14.23
CA ASP A 499 16.11 33.26 13.67
C ASP A 499 17.27 33.28 14.68
N ASN A 500 17.08 33.87 15.86
CA ASN A 500 18.07 33.86 16.93
C ASN A 500 17.94 32.63 17.86
N TYR A 501 16.97 31.76 17.59
CA TYR A 501 16.61 30.63 18.43
C TYR A 501 16.47 29.36 17.59
N VAL A 502 16.84 28.22 18.15
CA VAL A 502 16.38 26.92 17.66
C VAL A 502 15.11 26.55 18.43
N LEU A 503 14.12 26.03 17.73
CA LEU A 503 12.94 25.41 18.35
C LEU A 503 13.24 23.95 18.65
N THR A 504 12.95 23.47 19.86
CA THR A 504 12.99 22.02 20.15
C THR A 504 11.90 21.28 19.37
N THR A 505 11.81 19.95 19.56
CA THR A 505 10.72 19.13 18.97
C THR A 505 9.35 19.49 19.57
N GLU A 506 9.31 20.08 20.77
CA GLU A 506 8.09 20.60 21.42
C GLU A 506 7.94 22.12 21.22
N ALA A 507 8.51 22.65 20.13
CA ALA A 507 8.53 24.07 19.77
C ALA A 507 9.04 25.03 20.87
N HIS A 508 9.91 24.60 21.79
CA HIS A 508 10.47 25.49 22.81
C HIS A 508 11.67 26.29 22.30
N PHE A 509 11.73 27.58 22.64
CA PHE A 509 12.79 28.46 22.18
C PHE A 509 14.08 28.28 23.00
N LEU A 510 15.16 27.89 22.31
CA LEU A 510 16.52 27.88 22.85
C LEU A 510 17.42 28.83 22.04
N PRO A 511 18.00 29.89 22.64
CA PRO A 511 18.82 30.87 21.94
C PRO A 511 20.13 30.28 21.42
N LEU A 512 20.47 30.59 20.16
CA LEU A 512 21.68 30.10 19.49
C LEU A 512 22.97 30.59 20.19
N ALA A 513 22.88 31.66 20.97
CA ALA A 513 23.97 32.16 21.81
C ALA A 513 24.49 31.12 22.82
N ILE A 514 23.68 30.11 23.22
CA ILE A 514 24.11 29.01 24.11
C ILE A 514 25.32 28.26 23.55
N GLY A 515 25.38 28.08 22.23
CA GLY A 515 26.49 27.43 21.55
C GLY A 515 27.81 28.21 21.63
N GLN A 516 27.76 29.52 21.87
CA GLN A 516 28.92 30.43 21.83
C GLN A 516 29.57 30.65 23.20
N ILE A 517 28.95 30.21 24.30
CA ILE A 517 29.38 30.49 25.68
C ILE A 517 30.81 29.99 26.01
N ASN A 518 31.40 29.11 25.19
CA ASN A 518 32.74 28.54 25.41
C ASN A 518 33.72 28.66 24.22
N VAL A 519 33.47 29.53 23.24
CA VAL A 519 34.38 29.70 22.09
C VAL A 519 35.29 30.91 22.29
N GLU A 520 36.53 30.67 22.72
CA GLU A 520 37.61 31.66 22.65
C GLU A 520 37.93 31.95 21.17
N GLY A 521 37.22 32.91 20.59
CA GLY A 521 37.38 33.27 19.19
C GLY A 521 36.30 34.26 18.74
N ALA A 522 36.47 35.53 19.12
CA ALA A 522 35.64 36.63 18.63
C ALA A 522 35.86 36.81 17.12
N ASN A 523 35.12 36.07 16.28
CA ASN A 523 34.82 36.40 14.87
C ASN A 523 33.96 35.36 14.10
N LYS A 524 33.29 34.38 14.73
CA LYS A 524 32.25 33.60 14.02
C LYS A 524 30.92 34.34 14.10
N LEU A 525 30.33 34.67 12.94
CA LEU A 525 28.95 35.17 12.83
C LEU A 525 28.00 34.24 13.61
N PRO A 526 26.90 34.76 14.21
CA PRO A 526 25.91 33.89 14.83
C PRO A 526 25.39 32.90 13.77
N ARG A 527 25.42 31.60 14.12
CA ARG A 527 24.82 30.55 13.29
C ARG A 527 23.35 30.89 13.04
N ARG A 528 22.85 30.63 11.84
CA ARG A 528 21.46 30.89 11.47
C ARG A 528 20.67 29.59 11.51
N VAL A 529 19.37 29.70 11.76
CA VAL A 529 18.45 28.54 11.80
C VAL A 529 18.37 27.84 10.44
N LEU A 530 18.37 28.62 9.35
CA LEU A 530 18.50 28.10 8.00
C LEU A 530 19.99 27.99 7.66
N ILE A 531 20.46 26.77 7.42
CA ILE A 531 21.85 26.50 7.06
C ILE A 531 22.10 27.03 5.65
N ASP A 532 23.14 27.86 5.47
CA ASP A 532 23.58 28.28 4.15
C ASP A 532 24.24 27.08 3.44
N PRO A 533 23.87 26.73 2.19
CA PRO A 533 24.49 25.65 1.44
C PRO A 533 26.04 25.71 1.41
N ASP A 534 26.61 26.91 1.54
CA ASP A 534 28.05 27.15 1.52
C ASP A 534 28.77 26.80 2.85
N GLU A 535 28.05 26.68 3.99
CA GLU A 535 28.64 26.27 5.29
C GLU A 535 29.04 24.78 5.32
N ILE A 536 28.63 23.98 4.33
CA ILE A 536 28.82 22.52 4.26
C ILE A 536 30.22 22.13 3.72
N ILE A 537 31.06 23.10 3.32
CA ILE A 537 32.19 22.86 2.42
C ILE A 537 33.55 22.63 3.13
N GLU A 538 33.71 22.94 4.42
CA GLU A 538 35.03 22.88 5.07
C GLU A 538 35.30 21.54 5.79
N HIS A 539 35.52 20.45 5.03
CA HIS A 539 36.29 19.32 5.53
C HIS A 539 37.51 19.04 4.65
N GLU A 540 38.66 19.52 5.12
CA GLU A 540 39.99 19.08 4.71
C GLU A 540 40.16 17.58 5.06
N ASN A 541 40.06 16.72 4.04
CA ASN A 541 40.43 15.28 3.96
C ASN A 541 39.36 14.35 3.35
N ALA A 542 38.42 14.85 2.53
CA ALA A 542 37.68 14.02 1.60
C ALA A 542 38.11 14.33 0.16
N ASP A 543 38.72 13.35 -0.49
CA ASP A 543 39.22 13.38 -1.88
C ASP A 543 38.09 13.41 -2.95
N GLN A 544 36.99 14.13 -2.66
CA GLN A 544 35.88 14.38 -3.59
C GLN A 544 35.35 15.81 -3.40
N PRO A 545 35.90 16.81 -4.13
CA PRO A 545 35.28 18.11 -4.22
C PRO A 545 34.04 18.01 -5.14
N ARG A 546 32.97 18.71 -4.76
CA ARG A 546 31.71 18.96 -5.52
C ARG A 546 30.58 17.92 -5.37
N ARG A 547 29.80 17.97 -4.28
CA ARG A 547 28.38 17.55 -4.27
C ARG A 547 27.52 18.20 -3.18
N PHE A 548 27.58 19.52 -2.97
CA PHE A 548 26.54 20.19 -2.15
C PHE A 548 26.05 21.55 -2.72
N ALA A 549 26.12 21.71 -4.04
CA ALA A 549 25.25 22.64 -4.76
C ALA A 549 24.03 21.85 -5.29
N SER A 550 23.08 21.53 -4.42
CA SER A 550 21.83 20.89 -4.85
C SER A 550 20.61 21.35 -4.05
N ALA A 551 20.42 22.67 -3.99
CA ALA A 551 19.08 23.27 -3.89
C ALA A 551 18.37 23.33 -5.26
N CYS A 552 19.03 22.88 -6.35
CA CYS A 552 18.46 22.71 -7.69
C CYS A 552 19.23 21.59 -8.44
N PRO A 553 18.64 20.42 -8.72
CA PRO A 553 19.17 19.52 -9.73
C PRO A 553 18.60 19.97 -11.08
N ASN A 554 19.31 20.90 -11.73
CA ASN A 554 19.40 21.15 -13.19
C ASN A 554 19.70 22.63 -13.48
N LEU A 555 20.97 23.04 -13.35
CA LEU A 555 21.57 24.18 -14.07
C LEU A 555 23.08 24.19 -13.78
N ALA A 556 23.79 23.18 -14.27
CA ALA A 556 25.26 23.18 -14.23
C ALA A 556 25.82 22.31 -15.35
N THR A 557 25.85 22.84 -16.58
CA THR A 557 26.94 22.59 -17.54
C THR A 557 27.03 23.76 -18.52
N ALA A 558 27.80 24.77 -18.16
CA ALA A 558 28.58 25.57 -19.09
C ALA A 558 29.81 26.04 -18.31
N ASP A 559 30.94 25.40 -18.54
CA ASP A 559 32.24 25.95 -18.15
C ASP A 559 32.46 27.22 -18.97
N ASP A 560 32.25 28.38 -18.36
CA ASP A 560 33.12 29.53 -18.61
C ASP A 560 33.33 30.26 -17.29
N ASP A 561 34.61 30.37 -16.93
CA ASP A 561 35.11 31.10 -15.78
C ASP A 561 34.66 32.57 -15.85
N GLN A 562 34.27 33.12 -14.69
CA GLN A 562 34.32 34.55 -14.30
C GLN A 562 32.99 35.05 -13.67
N TYR A 563 32.93 34.97 -12.33
CA TYR A 563 32.00 35.67 -11.42
C TYR A 563 30.47 35.42 -11.61
N GLY A 564 29.83 34.82 -10.58
CA GLY A 564 28.44 35.21 -10.24
C GLY A 564 27.37 34.14 -9.97
N LEU A 565 27.69 32.91 -9.56
CA LEU A 565 26.67 31.85 -9.36
C LEU A 565 26.19 31.59 -7.92
N SER A 566 26.63 32.37 -6.93
CA SER A 566 26.03 32.43 -5.58
C SER A 566 24.81 33.36 -5.48
N HIS A 567 24.32 33.88 -6.62
CA HIS A 567 23.23 34.85 -6.71
C HIS A 567 21.91 34.30 -7.30
N LEU A 568 21.84 33.03 -7.71
CA LEU A 568 20.76 32.50 -8.57
C LEU A 568 19.53 31.90 -7.88
N LEU A 569 19.30 32.16 -6.59
CA LEU A 569 18.00 31.93 -5.92
C LEU A 569 17.64 33.06 -4.94
N ARG A 570 17.94 34.32 -5.27
CA ARG A 570 17.67 35.47 -4.36
C ARG A 570 16.37 36.23 -4.64
N SER A 571 15.71 36.05 -5.78
CA SER A 571 14.41 36.73 -5.99
C SER A 571 13.26 35.85 -5.48
N PRO A 572 12.38 36.38 -4.60
CA PRO A 572 11.18 35.68 -4.15
C PRO A 572 10.33 35.12 -5.30
N ASP A 573 10.30 35.82 -6.43
CA ASP A 573 9.53 35.40 -7.62
C ASP A 573 10.07 34.12 -8.27
N GLN A 574 11.39 33.93 -8.30
CA GLN A 574 11.99 32.70 -8.85
C GLN A 574 11.69 31.49 -7.97
N LEU A 575 11.81 31.63 -6.65
CA LEU A 575 11.44 30.59 -5.69
C LEU A 575 9.95 30.26 -5.80
N ARG A 576 9.08 31.29 -5.88
CA ARG A 576 7.64 31.09 -6.07
C ARG A 576 7.33 30.34 -7.37
N SER A 577 7.99 30.68 -8.47
CA SER A 577 7.83 29.96 -9.74
C SER A 577 8.26 28.49 -9.65
N PHE A 578 9.33 28.21 -8.90
CA PHE A 578 9.81 26.85 -8.66
C PHE A 578 8.81 26.05 -7.84
N VAL A 579 8.31 26.62 -6.74
CA VAL A 579 7.28 26.02 -5.89
C VAL A 579 6.04 25.67 -6.72
N LEU A 580 5.58 26.58 -7.58
CA LEU A 580 4.43 26.34 -8.46
C LEU A 580 4.66 25.16 -9.41
N ARG A 581 5.82 25.08 -10.07
CA ARG A 581 6.15 23.96 -10.98
C ARG A 581 6.18 22.61 -10.26
N VAL A 582 6.81 22.56 -9.08
CA VAL A 582 6.88 21.32 -8.27
C VAL A 582 5.47 20.92 -7.84
N ARG A 583 4.66 21.87 -7.35
CA ARG A 583 3.28 21.63 -6.94
C ARG A 583 2.42 21.12 -8.10
N GLU A 584 2.53 21.70 -9.29
CA GLU A 584 1.82 21.25 -10.49
C GLU A 584 2.24 19.84 -10.90
N ALA A 585 3.54 19.53 -10.85
CA ALA A 585 4.03 18.18 -11.16
C ALA A 585 3.48 17.14 -10.16
N VAL A 586 3.48 17.47 -8.86
CA VAL A 586 2.92 16.60 -7.82
C VAL A 586 1.42 16.43 -8.00
N ASN A 587 0.68 17.52 -8.25
CA ASN A 587 -0.76 17.46 -8.48
C ASN A 587 -1.12 16.66 -9.75
N LYS A 588 -0.29 16.67 -10.79
CA LYS A 588 -0.49 15.78 -11.96
C LYS A 588 -0.32 14.32 -11.60
N VAL A 589 0.66 14.00 -10.73
CA VAL A 589 0.90 12.63 -10.26
C VAL A 589 -0.19 12.16 -9.29
N LEU A 590 -0.65 13.03 -8.39
CA LEU A 590 -1.69 12.73 -7.39
C LEU A 590 -3.12 12.85 -7.96
N GLY A 591 -3.33 13.65 -9.00
CA GLY A 591 -4.62 14.06 -9.55
C GLY A 591 -5.23 13.15 -10.61
N GLY A 592 -4.72 11.93 -10.79
CA GLY A 592 -5.33 10.90 -11.65
C GLY A 592 -6.71 10.38 -11.18
N ALA A 593 -7.37 11.05 -10.24
CA ALA A 593 -8.68 10.71 -9.72
C ALA A 593 -9.53 11.98 -9.49
N GLY A 594 -10.45 12.26 -10.42
CA GLY A 594 -11.52 13.26 -10.27
C GLY A 594 -11.43 14.41 -11.27
N GLY A 595 -12.27 14.38 -12.30
CA GLY A 595 -12.27 15.35 -13.39
C GLY A 595 -12.99 16.68 -13.10
N GLU A 596 -12.65 17.69 -13.90
CA GLU A 596 -13.58 18.49 -14.71
C GLU A 596 -12.78 19.30 -15.76
N GLU A 597 -13.42 19.51 -16.91
CA GLU A 597 -12.88 20.07 -18.15
C GLU A 597 -12.58 21.58 -18.06
N GLU A 598 -11.51 22.08 -18.71
CA GLU A 598 -11.62 23.17 -19.70
C GLU A 598 -10.30 23.52 -20.46
N LYS A 599 -10.41 23.38 -21.78
CA LYS A 599 -9.79 24.01 -22.98
C LYS A 599 -8.53 24.90 -22.89
N MET A 600 -7.50 24.38 -23.59
CA MET A 600 -6.80 24.96 -24.76
C MET A 600 -6.30 26.41 -24.74
N GLY A 601 -4.97 26.57 -24.80
CA GLY A 601 -4.28 27.80 -25.16
C GLY A 601 -2.80 27.60 -25.48
N SER A 602 -2.50 26.92 -26.58
CA SER A 602 -1.14 26.78 -27.13
C SER A 602 -0.57 28.13 -27.58
N THR A 603 0.60 28.52 -27.09
CA THR A 603 1.74 29.04 -27.89
C THR A 603 2.89 29.50 -26.97
N CYS A 604 4.05 28.85 -27.06
CA CYS A 604 5.31 29.47 -26.65
C CYS A 604 6.17 29.76 -27.91
N PRO A 605 6.76 30.95 -28.02
CA PRO A 605 7.56 31.37 -29.16
C PRO A 605 8.98 30.77 -29.11
N MET A 606 9.51 30.45 -30.30
CA MET A 606 10.86 29.97 -30.52
C MET A 606 11.91 31.08 -30.47
N ALA A 607 13.11 30.76 -29.93
CA ALA A 607 14.47 31.06 -30.45
C ALA A 607 15.52 31.08 -29.30
N PRO A 608 16.85 31.00 -29.56
CA PRO A 608 17.57 30.33 -30.64
C PRO A 608 18.68 29.37 -30.14
N ASP A 609 19.12 28.51 -31.07
CA ASP A 609 20.09 27.41 -30.92
C ASP A 609 21.52 27.84 -30.56
N ASN A 610 22.14 27.11 -29.62
CA ASN A 610 23.49 26.49 -29.75
C ASN A 610 24.01 25.95 -28.39
N ALA A 611 23.21 25.11 -27.72
CA ALA A 611 23.72 24.21 -26.67
C ALA A 611 23.75 22.79 -27.23
N ILE A 612 24.82 22.06 -26.97
CA ILE A 612 25.01 20.69 -27.44
C ILE A 612 23.93 19.80 -26.83
N ASP A 613 22.95 19.47 -27.65
CA ASP A 613 21.83 18.58 -27.33
C ASP A 613 22.33 17.16 -27.01
N LEU A 614 22.21 16.81 -25.73
CA LEU A 614 22.42 15.47 -25.19
C LEU A 614 21.08 14.76 -24.90
N ASP A 615 19.96 15.45 -25.12
CA ASP A 615 18.61 14.88 -25.01
C ASP A 615 18.18 14.16 -26.29
N ASP A 616 18.79 14.53 -27.43
CA ASP A 616 18.71 13.79 -28.70
C ASP A 616 19.66 12.58 -28.76
N ARG A 617 19.76 11.80 -27.67
CA ARG A 617 20.43 10.49 -27.68
C ARG A 617 19.40 9.40 -27.48
N LEU A 618 19.51 8.35 -28.28
CA LEU A 618 18.73 7.14 -28.08
C LEU A 618 19.00 6.59 -26.68
N ARG A 619 17.98 6.60 -25.81
CA ARG A 619 18.05 6.08 -24.43
C ARG A 619 17.81 4.58 -24.43
N ALA A 620 18.40 3.86 -23.47
CA ALA A 620 18.24 2.40 -23.40
C ALA A 620 16.79 1.93 -23.29
N TRP A 621 15.91 2.71 -22.65
CA TRP A 621 14.48 2.39 -22.53
C TRP A 621 13.69 2.63 -23.83
N ALA A 622 14.16 3.52 -24.71
CA ALA A 622 13.54 3.86 -25.98
C ALA A 622 14.12 3.06 -27.16
N PHE A 623 15.20 2.32 -26.93
CA PHE A 623 15.84 1.51 -27.96
C PHE A 623 14.99 0.31 -28.36
N SER A 624 14.72 0.23 -29.66
CA SER A 624 14.11 -0.94 -30.30
C SER A 624 15.13 -1.58 -31.26
N PRO A 625 15.47 -2.87 -31.10
CA PRO A 625 16.37 -3.58 -32.02
C PRO A 625 15.73 -3.87 -33.38
N SER A 626 14.43 -3.61 -33.53
CA SER A 626 13.66 -3.76 -34.78
C SER A 626 13.66 -2.48 -35.61
N ASP A 627 14.02 -1.35 -34.99
CA ASP A 627 13.97 -0.04 -35.59
C ASP A 627 15.30 0.24 -36.34
N PRO A 628 15.27 0.41 -37.67
CA PRO A 628 16.46 0.62 -38.48
C PRO A 628 17.18 1.94 -38.16
N ASP A 629 16.44 2.97 -37.70
CA ASP A 629 17.01 4.28 -37.35
C ASP A 629 17.74 4.19 -36.01
N HIS A 630 17.21 3.41 -35.07
CA HIS A 630 17.87 3.12 -33.79
C HIS A 630 19.18 2.32 -33.97
N LEU A 631 19.19 1.32 -34.86
CA LEU A 631 20.39 0.57 -35.18
C LEU A 631 21.44 1.42 -35.90
N ALA A 632 20.99 2.33 -36.78
CA ALA A 632 21.87 3.29 -37.44
C ALA A 632 22.50 4.26 -36.43
N GLU A 633 21.73 4.75 -35.47
CA GLU A 633 22.20 5.67 -34.43
C GLU A 633 23.16 5.00 -33.44
N LEU A 634 22.91 3.74 -33.05
CA LEU A 634 23.87 2.96 -32.25
C LEU A 634 25.20 2.74 -32.95
N LYS A 635 25.15 2.47 -34.26
CA LYS A 635 26.35 2.32 -35.08
C LYS A 635 27.13 3.63 -35.16
N ARG A 636 26.46 4.77 -35.25
CA ARG A 636 27.09 6.11 -35.18
C ARG A 636 27.72 6.37 -33.81
N MET A 637 27.10 5.85 -32.75
CA MET A 637 27.62 5.87 -31.37
C MET A 637 28.73 4.84 -31.09
N GLY A 638 29.17 4.06 -32.08
CA GLY A 638 30.23 3.05 -31.91
C GLY A 638 29.79 1.80 -31.15
N VAL A 639 28.48 1.57 -31.00
CA VAL A 639 27.91 0.35 -30.40
C VAL A 639 27.57 -0.63 -31.52
N GLN A 640 28.28 -1.75 -31.54
CA GLN A 640 28.01 -2.87 -32.43
C GLN A 640 27.06 -3.85 -31.74
N VAL A 641 26.01 -4.22 -32.45
CA VAL A 641 25.00 -5.18 -31.98
C VAL A 641 25.20 -6.45 -32.78
N GLU A 642 25.77 -7.48 -32.15
CA GLU A 642 25.89 -8.82 -32.71
C GLU A 642 24.79 -9.71 -32.14
N MET A 643 24.04 -10.37 -33.01
CA MET A 643 23.14 -11.44 -32.58
C MET A 643 23.97 -12.72 -32.47
N GLY A 644 24.28 -13.13 -31.25
CA GLY A 644 25.10 -14.30 -30.99
C GLY A 644 24.29 -15.59 -31.05
N GLU A 645 24.78 -16.58 -31.79
CA GLU A 645 24.35 -17.97 -31.68
C GLU A 645 25.25 -18.70 -30.67
N MET A 646 24.70 -19.14 -29.54
CA MET A 646 25.38 -20.07 -28.65
C MET A 646 24.38 -21.16 -28.27
N GLY A 647 24.63 -22.39 -28.71
CA GLY A 647 23.79 -23.55 -28.36
C GLY A 647 22.47 -23.68 -29.15
N GLY A 648 22.36 -23.08 -30.34
CA GLY A 648 21.23 -23.34 -31.25
C GLY A 648 19.91 -22.59 -30.94
N GLN A 649 19.92 -21.65 -29.99
CA GLN A 649 18.83 -20.71 -29.77
C GLN A 649 19.23 -19.30 -30.25
N SER A 650 18.40 -18.68 -31.09
CA SER A 650 18.55 -17.28 -31.51
C SER A 650 17.81 -16.35 -30.52
N GLY A 651 18.52 -15.36 -29.98
CA GLY A 651 17.90 -14.38 -29.07
C GLY A 651 18.86 -13.59 -28.16
N ILE A 652 20.15 -13.92 -28.12
CA ILE A 652 21.12 -13.18 -27.31
C ILE A 652 21.66 -12.01 -28.14
N VAL A 653 21.19 -10.80 -27.81
CA VAL A 653 21.71 -9.55 -28.37
C VAL A 653 22.98 -9.18 -27.59
N LYS A 654 24.14 -9.43 -28.19
CA LYS A 654 25.43 -9.04 -27.63
C LYS A 654 25.79 -7.66 -28.15
N MET A 655 25.82 -6.69 -27.24
CA MET A 655 26.22 -5.32 -27.59
C MET A 655 27.66 -5.06 -27.13
N MET A 656 28.49 -4.58 -28.05
CA MET A 656 29.90 -4.26 -27.79
C MET A 656 30.17 -2.83 -28.24
N HIS A 657 30.75 -2.01 -27.37
CA HIS A 657 31.13 -0.64 -27.70
C HIS A 657 32.61 -0.56 -28.08
N ALA A 658 32.87 0.01 -29.25
CA ALA A 658 34.21 0.27 -29.76
C ALA A 658 34.31 1.76 -30.11
N ALA A 659 34.89 2.55 -29.21
CA ALA A 659 34.94 4.01 -29.32
C ALA A 659 35.57 4.53 -30.62
N HIS A 660 36.50 3.77 -31.23
CA HIS A 660 37.14 4.12 -32.50
C HIS A 660 36.25 3.92 -33.73
N THR A 661 35.12 3.20 -33.58
CA THR A 661 34.13 2.97 -34.64
C THR A 661 32.98 3.98 -34.60
N ALA A 662 32.93 4.82 -33.57
CA ALA A 662 31.97 5.91 -33.47
C ALA A 662 32.32 7.05 -34.43
N LEU A 663 31.31 7.84 -34.79
CA LEU A 663 31.45 8.94 -35.75
C LEU A 663 32.43 10.03 -35.25
N ASP A 664 32.41 10.29 -33.95
CA ASP A 664 33.34 11.18 -33.26
C ASP A 664 33.43 10.82 -31.75
N ALA A 665 34.25 11.56 -30.99
CA ALA A 665 34.42 11.33 -29.56
C ALA A 665 33.13 11.56 -28.73
N LYS A 666 32.21 12.41 -29.21
CA LYS A 666 30.95 12.72 -28.54
C LYS A 666 29.94 11.57 -28.71
N PHE A 667 29.88 10.99 -29.90
CA PHE A 667 29.08 9.80 -30.20
C PHE A 667 29.62 8.55 -29.49
N ALA A 668 30.94 8.39 -29.35
CA ALA A 668 31.53 7.31 -28.54
C ALA A 668 31.11 7.41 -27.05
N LEU A 669 31.03 8.62 -26.51
CA LEU A 669 30.55 8.83 -25.14
C LEU A 669 29.07 8.46 -24.99
N LYS A 670 28.22 8.87 -25.97
CA LYS A 670 26.79 8.50 -26.01
C LYS A 670 26.60 6.97 -26.06
N GLY A 671 27.43 6.26 -26.83
CA GLY A 671 27.40 4.79 -26.94
C GLY A 671 27.78 4.06 -25.64
N LEU A 672 28.77 4.58 -24.91
CA LEU A 672 29.18 4.03 -23.61
C LEU A 672 28.10 4.22 -22.54
N LEU A 673 27.47 5.41 -22.50
CA LEU A 673 26.36 5.70 -21.59
C LEU A 673 25.13 4.83 -21.88
N PHE A 674 24.83 4.60 -23.17
CA PHE A 674 23.75 3.72 -23.60
C PHE A 674 23.92 2.28 -23.08
N LEU A 675 25.12 1.70 -23.17
CA LEU A 675 25.38 0.35 -22.64
C LEU A 675 25.26 0.27 -21.11
N HIS A 676 25.69 1.31 -20.40
CA HIS A 676 25.56 1.37 -18.94
C HIS A 676 24.09 1.43 -18.51
N GLU A 677 23.26 2.20 -19.22
CA GLU A 677 21.81 2.25 -18.99
C GLU A 677 21.14 0.91 -19.30
N MET A 678 21.51 0.25 -20.40
CA MET A 678 20.96 -1.05 -20.77
C MET A 678 21.27 -2.13 -19.72
N SER A 679 22.48 -2.13 -19.15
CA SER A 679 22.85 -3.05 -18.06
C SER A 679 21.97 -2.85 -16.82
N LYS A 680 21.77 -1.60 -16.39
CA LYS A 680 20.89 -1.27 -15.25
C LYS A 680 19.43 -1.56 -15.54
N TYR A 681 18.98 -1.36 -16.77
CA TYR A 681 17.63 -1.67 -17.20
C TYR A 681 17.35 -3.17 -17.11
N VAL A 682 18.28 -4.02 -17.56
CA VAL A 682 18.16 -5.48 -17.46
C VAL A 682 18.18 -5.97 -16.00
N GLU A 683 19.00 -5.37 -15.12
CA GLU A 683 19.00 -5.68 -13.68
C GLU A 683 17.70 -5.24 -12.99
N ASN A 684 17.19 -4.04 -13.30
CA ASN A 684 15.93 -3.56 -12.74
C ASN A 684 14.72 -4.34 -13.27
N GLN A 685 14.75 -4.84 -14.50
CA GLN A 685 13.71 -5.73 -15.02
C GLN A 685 13.71 -7.07 -14.28
N LYS A 686 14.88 -7.67 -14.02
CA LYS A 686 14.97 -8.88 -13.17
C LYS A 686 14.41 -8.67 -11.76
N HIS A 687 14.53 -7.47 -11.21
CA HIS A 687 14.00 -7.14 -9.89
C HIS A 687 12.50 -6.78 -9.88
N LYS A 688 11.97 -6.15 -10.95
CA LYS A 688 10.52 -5.90 -11.11
C LYS A 688 9.72 -7.19 -11.28
N MET A 689 10.33 -8.20 -11.89
CA MET A 689 9.76 -9.54 -12.12
C MET A 689 9.56 -10.38 -10.84
N ALA A 690 10.17 -10.00 -9.70
CA ALA A 690 10.06 -10.73 -8.44
C ALA A 690 9.09 -10.11 -7.42
N GLN A 691 8.44 -8.98 -7.75
CA GLN A 691 7.57 -8.21 -6.83
C GLN A 691 6.17 -7.90 -7.41
N GLN A 692 5.79 -8.47 -8.56
CA GLN A 692 4.52 -8.20 -9.27
C GLN A 692 3.54 -9.39 -9.28
N ASP A 693 3.55 -10.21 -8.22
CA ASP A 693 2.73 -11.44 -8.14
C ASP A 693 1.29 -11.26 -7.61
N GLU A 694 0.81 -10.05 -7.29
CA GLU A 694 -0.52 -9.93 -6.65
C GLU A 694 -1.60 -9.10 -7.37
N VAL A 695 -1.35 -8.46 -8.51
CA VAL A 695 -2.44 -7.71 -9.20
C VAL A 695 -2.55 -7.90 -10.73
N PHE A 696 -1.55 -8.42 -11.45
CA PHE A 696 -1.65 -8.61 -12.92
C PHE A 696 -1.17 -9.97 -13.46
N GLY A 697 -0.93 -10.95 -12.58
CA GLY A 697 -0.42 -12.29 -12.93
C GLY A 697 -1.46 -13.42 -12.79
N MET A 698 -2.74 -13.21 -13.09
CA MET A 698 -3.70 -14.33 -13.08
C MET A 698 -3.43 -15.22 -14.31
N PRO A 699 -2.97 -16.48 -14.15
CA PRO A 699 -2.71 -17.36 -15.28
C PRO A 699 -3.99 -17.54 -16.08
N ARG A 700 -3.94 -17.24 -17.40
CA ARG A 700 -5.07 -17.55 -18.27
C ARG A 700 -5.11 -19.05 -18.48
N VAL A 701 -6.29 -19.60 -18.69
CA VAL A 701 -6.48 -21.03 -18.88
C VAL A 701 -7.26 -21.26 -20.16
N VAL A 702 -6.73 -22.16 -20.98
CA VAL A 702 -7.44 -22.77 -22.11
C VAL A 702 -7.92 -24.14 -21.65
N GLN A 703 -9.23 -24.34 -21.55
CA GLN A 703 -9.80 -25.55 -20.96
C GLN A 703 -10.80 -26.23 -21.89
N LEU A 704 -10.67 -27.55 -22.10
CA LEU A 704 -11.63 -28.37 -22.83
C LEU A 704 -12.82 -28.68 -21.91
N VAL A 705 -13.99 -28.11 -22.20
CA VAL A 705 -15.18 -28.20 -21.34
C VAL A 705 -16.23 -29.19 -21.85
N SER A 706 -16.15 -29.62 -23.12
CA SER A 706 -17.03 -30.64 -23.68
C SER A 706 -16.62 -32.06 -23.26
N TRP A 707 -17.52 -33.01 -23.49
CA TRP A 707 -17.22 -34.44 -23.40
C TRP A 707 -16.14 -34.83 -24.43
N PRO A 708 -15.19 -35.73 -24.11
CA PRO A 708 -15.00 -36.50 -22.88
C PRO A 708 -14.20 -35.80 -21.75
N HIS A 709 -13.64 -34.62 -22.02
CA HIS A 709 -12.66 -33.94 -21.16
C HIS A 709 -13.27 -33.30 -19.92
N LEU A 710 -14.50 -32.78 -20.01
CA LEU A 710 -15.28 -32.25 -18.87
C LEU A 710 -14.45 -31.36 -17.93
N GLY A 711 -13.61 -30.47 -18.46
CA GLY A 711 -12.75 -29.60 -17.65
C GLY A 711 -11.34 -30.15 -17.35
N SER A 712 -10.93 -31.28 -17.92
CA SER A 712 -9.55 -31.79 -17.80
C SER A 712 -9.07 -32.42 -19.12
N PRO A 713 -7.92 -31.98 -19.69
CA PRO A 713 -6.92 -31.08 -19.12
C PRO A 713 -7.26 -29.59 -19.26
N GLY A 714 -6.74 -28.77 -18.34
CA GLY A 714 -6.69 -27.31 -18.46
C GLY A 714 -5.25 -26.88 -18.72
N PHE A 715 -5.04 -26.04 -19.73
CA PHE A 715 -3.72 -25.58 -20.16
C PHE A 715 -3.47 -24.16 -19.68
N VAL A 716 -2.35 -23.94 -18.98
CA VAL A 716 -1.92 -22.61 -18.56
C VAL A 716 -1.47 -21.83 -19.79
N ALA A 717 -1.95 -20.61 -19.91
CA ALA A 717 -1.73 -19.70 -21.02
C ALA A 717 -1.30 -18.32 -20.52
N ALA A 718 -0.46 -17.66 -21.31
CA ALA A 718 -0.06 -16.29 -21.07
C ALA A 718 -1.13 -15.29 -21.55
N PRO A 719 -1.29 -14.14 -20.86
CA PRO A 719 -2.29 -13.13 -21.19
C PRO A 719 -1.91 -12.31 -22.43
N ALA A 720 -2.90 -11.63 -23.02
CA ALA A 720 -2.72 -10.57 -24.01
C ALA A 720 -3.05 -9.21 -23.39
N HIS A 721 -2.30 -8.17 -23.75
CA HIS A 721 -2.54 -6.77 -23.35
C HIS A 721 -3.39 -6.01 -24.39
N PHE A 722 -4.10 -6.74 -25.25
CA PHE A 722 -5.00 -6.23 -26.29
C PHE A 722 -6.15 -7.23 -26.47
N GLY A 723 -7.25 -6.80 -27.06
CA GLY A 723 -8.46 -7.63 -27.19
C GLY A 723 -9.42 -7.48 -26.00
N ALA A 724 -10.52 -8.23 -26.02
CA ALA A 724 -11.48 -8.20 -24.93
C ALA A 724 -10.91 -8.83 -23.65
N GLU A 725 -11.03 -8.10 -22.54
CA GLU A 725 -10.75 -8.64 -21.21
C GLU A 725 -11.82 -9.65 -20.78
N PHE A 726 -11.39 -10.73 -20.14
CA PHE A 726 -12.25 -11.78 -19.62
C PHE A 726 -11.92 -12.10 -18.17
N ASP A 727 -12.96 -12.22 -17.33
CA ASP A 727 -12.88 -12.54 -15.91
C ASP A 727 -13.88 -13.66 -15.57
N HIS A 728 -14.02 -14.00 -14.29
CA HIS A 728 -15.00 -14.99 -13.83
C HIS A 728 -16.45 -14.74 -14.32
N ARG A 729 -16.83 -13.51 -14.67
CA ARG A 729 -18.18 -13.12 -15.15
C ARG A 729 -18.29 -13.11 -16.68
N THR A 730 -17.22 -12.85 -17.41
CA THR A 730 -17.17 -12.82 -18.89
C THR A 730 -16.36 -13.99 -19.43
N GLN A 731 -17.03 -15.03 -19.93
CA GLN A 731 -16.38 -16.26 -20.39
C GLN A 731 -16.67 -16.53 -21.86
N PHE A 732 -15.65 -16.98 -22.59
CA PHE A 732 -15.75 -17.26 -24.02
C PHE A 732 -15.58 -18.76 -24.27
N THR A 733 -16.62 -19.39 -24.82
CA THR A 733 -16.62 -20.82 -25.14
C THR A 733 -16.95 -21.02 -26.62
N GLY A 734 -16.11 -21.79 -27.33
CA GLY A 734 -16.29 -22.06 -28.76
C GLY A 734 -15.55 -23.30 -29.23
N GLN A 735 -15.89 -23.78 -30.43
CA GLN A 735 -15.12 -24.83 -31.10
C GLN A 735 -13.78 -24.27 -31.60
N LEU A 736 -12.73 -25.10 -31.62
CA LEU A 736 -11.44 -24.69 -32.17
C LEU A 736 -11.40 -24.89 -33.69
N ALA A 737 -10.70 -23.99 -34.39
CA ALA A 737 -10.44 -24.15 -35.81
C ALA A 737 -9.10 -23.51 -36.21
N PHE A 738 -8.34 -24.15 -37.10
CA PHE A 738 -7.03 -23.67 -37.53
C PHE A 738 -7.17 -22.53 -38.56
N ALA A 739 -6.40 -21.46 -38.39
CA ALA A 739 -6.30 -20.41 -39.40
C ALA A 739 -5.62 -20.92 -40.70
N ASP A 740 -6.06 -20.44 -41.86
CA ASP A 740 -5.35 -20.58 -43.14
C ASP A 740 -5.14 -19.19 -43.78
N PRO A 741 -3.90 -18.68 -43.90
CA PRO A 741 -2.64 -19.30 -43.52
C PRO A 741 -2.50 -19.43 -41.99
N PHE A 742 -1.81 -20.47 -41.52
CA PHE A 742 -1.71 -20.80 -40.09
C PHE A 742 -1.08 -19.69 -39.23
N GLU A 743 -0.27 -18.83 -39.82
CA GLU A 743 0.31 -17.67 -39.11
C GLU A 743 -0.62 -16.47 -39.02
N ALA A 744 -1.72 -16.42 -39.78
CA ALA A 744 -2.69 -15.32 -39.78
C ALA A 744 -2.10 -13.91 -39.99
N CYS A 745 -0.92 -13.80 -40.62
CA CYS A 745 -0.31 -12.52 -40.97
C CYS A 745 -0.97 -11.86 -42.18
N ASP A 746 -1.60 -12.67 -43.04
CA ASP A 746 -2.43 -12.21 -44.15
C ASP A 746 -3.90 -12.53 -43.89
N MET A 747 -4.79 -11.97 -44.72
CA MET A 747 -6.22 -12.28 -44.66
C MET A 747 -6.48 -13.79 -44.78
N LEU A 748 -7.31 -14.30 -43.87
CA LEU A 748 -7.64 -15.72 -43.78
C LEU A 748 -8.47 -16.18 -44.99
N ARG A 749 -8.10 -17.31 -45.56
CA ARG A 749 -8.75 -17.97 -46.70
C ARG A 749 -9.97 -18.79 -46.27
N ASN A 750 -9.95 -19.32 -45.06
CA ASN A 750 -10.99 -20.20 -44.52
C ASN A 750 -12.03 -19.45 -43.66
N LEU A 751 -12.51 -18.29 -44.15
CA LEU A 751 -13.49 -17.43 -43.46
C LEU A 751 -14.74 -18.18 -42.99
N LYS A 752 -15.26 -19.12 -43.80
CA LYS A 752 -16.47 -19.91 -43.47
C LYS A 752 -16.24 -20.89 -42.31
N GLU A 753 -15.02 -21.37 -42.12
CA GLU A 753 -14.66 -22.31 -41.07
C GLU A 753 -14.30 -21.61 -39.76
N MET A 754 -13.86 -20.34 -39.83
CA MET A 754 -13.51 -19.52 -38.66
C MET A 754 -14.71 -18.85 -37.98
N HIS A 755 -15.79 -18.59 -38.72
CA HIS A 755 -16.93 -17.84 -38.21
C HIS A 755 -17.57 -18.51 -36.97
N GLY A 756 -17.64 -17.79 -35.84
CA GLY A 756 -18.21 -18.30 -34.59
C GLY A 756 -17.30 -19.27 -33.81
N ARG A 757 -16.04 -19.45 -34.21
CA ARG A 757 -15.09 -20.38 -33.60
C ARG A 757 -13.90 -19.66 -32.94
N VAL A 758 -13.17 -20.36 -32.08
CA VAL A 758 -11.91 -19.88 -31.49
C VAL A 758 -10.78 -20.27 -32.43
N ALA A 759 -10.09 -19.29 -32.99
CA ALA A 759 -9.05 -19.52 -33.97
C ALA A 759 -7.75 -19.97 -33.30
N VAL A 760 -7.15 -21.01 -33.85
CA VAL A 760 -5.81 -21.48 -33.47
C VAL A 760 -4.83 -20.98 -34.52
N VAL A 761 -3.91 -20.12 -34.08
CA VAL A 761 -2.92 -19.48 -34.94
C VAL A 761 -1.51 -19.81 -34.45
N ARG A 762 -0.57 -19.89 -35.38
CA ARG A 762 0.85 -20.07 -35.05
C ARG A 762 1.54 -18.72 -34.88
N ARG A 763 2.47 -18.68 -33.93
CA ARG A 763 3.46 -17.61 -33.87
C ARG A 763 4.19 -17.48 -35.22
N GLY A 764 4.25 -16.26 -35.73
CA GLY A 764 4.87 -15.92 -37.02
C GLY A 764 5.63 -14.59 -36.92
N SER A 765 5.98 -13.99 -38.05
CA SER A 765 6.78 -12.76 -38.10
C SER A 765 6.00 -11.45 -37.89
N CYS A 766 4.67 -11.46 -38.04
CA CYS A 766 3.79 -10.31 -37.83
C CYS A 766 3.37 -10.13 -36.36
N MET A 767 2.85 -8.94 -36.03
CA MET A 767 2.43 -8.58 -34.67
C MET A 767 1.24 -9.41 -34.19
N PHE A 768 1.14 -9.70 -32.89
CA PHE A 768 0.04 -10.50 -32.35
C PHE A 768 -1.33 -9.82 -32.48
N GLU A 769 -1.36 -8.50 -32.34
CA GLU A 769 -2.54 -7.67 -32.56
C GLU A 769 -3.03 -7.74 -34.03
N GLU A 770 -2.11 -7.77 -34.98
CA GLU A 770 -2.41 -7.91 -36.41
C GLU A 770 -3.03 -9.29 -36.73
N LYS A 771 -2.53 -10.35 -36.09
CA LYS A 771 -3.14 -11.70 -36.17
C LYS A 771 -4.56 -11.69 -35.62
N ALA A 772 -4.75 -11.08 -34.45
CA ALA A 772 -6.06 -10.97 -33.81
C ALA A 772 -7.04 -10.20 -34.68
N PHE A 773 -6.58 -9.15 -35.35
CA PHE A 773 -7.36 -8.38 -36.30
C PHE A 773 -7.81 -9.21 -37.51
N ASN A 774 -6.90 -9.93 -38.15
CA ASN A 774 -7.22 -10.80 -39.28
C ASN A 774 -8.18 -11.94 -38.91
N VAL A 775 -8.02 -12.49 -37.70
CA VAL A 775 -8.88 -13.51 -37.11
C VAL A 775 -10.28 -12.94 -36.79
N GLN A 776 -10.35 -11.74 -36.23
CA GLN A 776 -11.61 -11.03 -35.96
C GLN A 776 -12.39 -10.75 -37.25
N ARG A 777 -11.71 -10.30 -38.31
CA ARG A 777 -12.35 -10.07 -39.63
C ARG A 777 -12.87 -11.36 -40.28
N ALA A 778 -12.30 -12.51 -39.93
CA ALA A 778 -12.82 -13.81 -40.32
C ALA A 778 -14.04 -14.26 -39.49
N GLY A 779 -14.43 -13.49 -38.47
CA GLY A 779 -15.61 -13.71 -37.63
C GLY A 779 -15.37 -14.71 -36.50
N ALA A 780 -14.12 -14.94 -36.10
CA ALA A 780 -13.80 -15.74 -34.92
C ALA A 780 -14.24 -15.02 -33.63
N ILE A 781 -14.49 -15.78 -32.56
CA ILE A 781 -14.95 -15.28 -31.25
C ILE A 781 -13.85 -15.26 -30.19
N GLY A 782 -12.62 -15.63 -30.56
CA GLY A 782 -11.44 -15.68 -29.70
C GLY A 782 -10.23 -16.22 -30.45
N MET A 783 -9.03 -16.02 -29.92
CA MET A 783 -7.78 -16.45 -30.54
C MET A 783 -6.84 -17.13 -29.54
N VAL A 784 -6.30 -18.28 -29.92
CA VAL A 784 -5.22 -18.99 -29.21
C VAL A 784 -3.99 -19.00 -30.10
N VAL A 785 -2.92 -18.35 -29.63
CA VAL A 785 -1.63 -18.32 -30.31
C VAL A 785 -0.75 -19.44 -29.78
N ILE A 786 -0.25 -20.30 -30.67
CA ILE A 786 0.64 -21.41 -30.35
C ILE A 786 2.09 -21.02 -30.64
N ASP A 787 2.96 -21.25 -29.66
CA ASP A 787 4.40 -21.09 -29.84
C ASP A 787 4.99 -22.18 -30.74
N ASN A 788 5.94 -21.78 -31.58
CA ASN A 788 6.61 -22.64 -32.56
C ASN A 788 8.05 -23.04 -32.15
N ARG A 789 8.44 -22.75 -30.90
CA ARG A 789 9.74 -23.09 -30.32
C ARG A 789 9.65 -24.38 -29.51
N ASN A 790 10.43 -25.39 -29.88
CA ASN A 790 10.23 -26.77 -29.41
C ASN A 790 10.58 -27.04 -27.93
N ASP A 791 10.97 -26.01 -27.18
CA ASP A 791 11.52 -26.06 -25.82
C ASP A 791 10.74 -25.21 -24.81
N THR A 792 9.62 -24.60 -25.20
CA THR A 792 8.84 -23.75 -24.30
C THR A 792 7.72 -24.51 -23.59
N ASN A 793 7.65 -24.35 -22.27
CA ASN A 793 6.60 -24.94 -21.42
C ASN A 793 6.11 -23.92 -20.37
N SER A 794 4.90 -24.10 -19.85
CA SER A 794 4.32 -23.20 -18.83
C SER A 794 4.93 -23.33 -17.43
N SER A 795 5.76 -24.36 -17.20
CA SER A 795 6.45 -24.61 -15.91
C SER A 795 7.85 -23.99 -15.81
N ASP A 796 8.37 -23.40 -16.88
CA ASP A 796 9.63 -22.67 -16.86
C ASP A 796 9.45 -21.37 -16.06
N GLN A 797 10.41 -21.03 -15.19
CA GLN A 797 10.33 -19.85 -14.30
C GLN A 797 10.09 -18.51 -15.03
N ASN A 798 10.32 -18.46 -16.36
CA ASN A 798 10.08 -17.30 -17.20
C ASN A 798 8.70 -17.29 -17.91
N ALA A 799 7.88 -18.33 -17.77
CA ALA A 799 6.57 -18.43 -18.41
C ALA A 799 5.57 -17.40 -17.85
N PHE A 800 5.67 -17.07 -16.56
CA PHE A 800 4.86 -16.03 -15.90
C PHE A 800 5.21 -14.60 -16.34
N LEU A 801 6.28 -14.42 -17.11
CA LEU A 801 6.80 -13.13 -17.57
C LEU A 801 6.43 -12.83 -19.03
N PHE A 802 5.79 -13.77 -19.71
CA PHE A 802 5.36 -13.60 -21.09
C PHE A 802 3.94 -13.05 -21.12
N ALA A 803 3.75 -11.90 -21.78
CA ALA A 803 2.45 -11.37 -22.15
C ALA A 803 2.51 -10.85 -23.59
N MET A 804 1.44 -11.06 -24.37
CA MET A 804 1.38 -10.55 -25.74
C MET A 804 1.07 -9.04 -25.70
N SER A 805 2.05 -8.21 -26.00
CA SER A 805 1.86 -6.75 -26.10
C SER A 805 1.19 -6.36 -27.42
N GLY A 806 0.27 -5.39 -27.36
CA GLY A 806 -0.30 -4.70 -28.51
C GLY A 806 0.39 -3.34 -28.73
N SER A 807 0.04 -2.65 -29.79
CA SER A 807 0.47 -1.26 -30.01
C SER A 807 -0.20 -0.36 -28.97
N PRO A 808 0.50 0.61 -28.36
CA PRO A 808 -0.14 1.59 -27.50
C PRO A 808 -1.12 2.41 -28.34
N ALA A 809 -2.41 2.35 -28.01
CA ALA A 809 -3.42 3.20 -28.60
C ALA A 809 -3.35 4.58 -27.93
N GLU A 810 -2.56 5.49 -28.49
CA GLU A 810 -2.68 6.94 -28.28
C GLU A 810 -1.82 7.67 -29.33
N ASP A 811 -2.44 8.30 -30.33
CA ASP A 811 -2.38 9.76 -30.47
C ASP A 811 -3.17 10.32 -31.67
N GLU A 812 -3.72 11.49 -31.40
CA GLU A 812 -4.26 12.57 -32.24
C GLU A 812 -4.14 12.49 -33.79
N GLY A 813 -5.25 12.82 -34.46
CA GLY A 813 -5.20 13.68 -35.64
C GLY A 813 -4.87 13.06 -37.00
N LYS A 814 -4.79 11.73 -37.14
CA LYS A 814 -4.79 11.06 -38.46
C LYS A 814 -5.96 10.09 -38.57
N VAL A 815 -6.90 10.41 -39.46
CA VAL A 815 -7.92 9.47 -39.94
C VAL A 815 -7.21 8.38 -40.76
N THR A 816 -6.76 7.34 -40.08
CA THR A 816 -6.67 6.00 -40.64
C THR A 816 -7.34 5.08 -39.64
N VAL A 817 -8.53 4.61 -39.99
CA VAL A 817 -9.33 3.68 -39.20
C VAL A 817 -8.50 2.40 -39.03
N VAL A 818 -7.81 2.27 -37.89
CA VAL A 818 -7.34 0.96 -37.40
C VAL A 818 -8.45 0.50 -36.46
N GLU A 819 -9.25 -0.44 -36.94
CA GLU A 819 -10.34 -1.05 -36.16
C GLU A 819 -9.76 -1.80 -34.95
N GLU A 820 -10.26 -1.50 -33.76
CA GLU A 820 -9.82 -2.11 -32.49
C GLU A 820 -10.13 -3.61 -32.42
N VAL A 821 -9.25 -4.37 -31.75
CA VAL A 821 -9.44 -5.81 -31.48
C VAL A 821 -10.36 -5.98 -30.27
N HIS A 822 -11.47 -6.70 -30.44
CA HIS A 822 -12.48 -6.94 -29.40
C HIS A 822 -12.70 -8.43 -29.10
N ILE A 823 -11.87 -9.33 -29.63
CA ILE A 823 -11.90 -10.76 -29.29
C ILE A 823 -10.88 -11.10 -28.19
N PRO A 824 -11.17 -12.06 -27.29
CA PRO A 824 -10.22 -12.50 -26.27
C PRO A 824 -9.05 -13.27 -26.89
N CYS A 825 -7.83 -12.97 -26.43
CA CYS A 825 -6.60 -13.56 -26.97
C CYS A 825 -5.73 -14.16 -25.86
N VAL A 826 -5.15 -15.34 -26.11
CA VAL A 826 -4.23 -16.03 -25.18
C VAL A 826 -3.07 -16.69 -25.92
N PHE A 827 -1.96 -16.91 -25.22
CA PHE A 827 -0.77 -17.57 -25.77
C PHE A 827 -0.48 -18.89 -25.06
N LEU A 828 -0.30 -19.97 -25.83
CA LEU A 828 0.11 -21.29 -25.34
C LEU A 828 1.55 -21.60 -25.76
N PHE A 829 2.35 -22.00 -24.77
CA PHE A 829 3.69 -22.52 -24.99
C PHE A 829 3.63 -23.88 -25.70
N HIS A 830 4.75 -24.29 -26.27
CA HIS A 830 4.80 -25.41 -27.20
C HIS A 830 4.36 -26.74 -26.59
N ALA A 831 4.76 -27.03 -25.34
CA ALA A 831 4.40 -28.28 -24.66
C ALA A 831 2.88 -28.42 -24.47
N GLU A 832 2.21 -27.37 -24.00
CA GLU A 832 0.76 -27.33 -23.81
C GLU A 832 0.03 -27.28 -25.15
N ALA A 833 0.59 -26.59 -26.14
CA ALA A 833 0.01 -26.48 -27.46
C ALA A 833 -0.01 -27.82 -28.22
N ILE A 834 1.03 -28.65 -28.09
CA ILE A 834 1.04 -30.02 -28.66
C ILE A 834 -0.12 -30.83 -28.08
N LEU A 835 -0.32 -30.76 -26.77
CA LEU A 835 -1.40 -31.49 -26.09
C LEU A 835 -2.77 -30.99 -26.55
N LEU A 836 -2.97 -29.67 -26.65
CA LEU A 836 -4.22 -29.11 -27.17
C LEU A 836 -4.48 -29.55 -28.62
N MET A 837 -3.46 -29.49 -29.48
CA MET A 837 -3.57 -29.91 -30.89
C MET A 837 -3.89 -31.40 -31.02
N ASP A 838 -3.27 -32.27 -30.23
CA ASP A 838 -3.58 -33.72 -30.20
C ASP A 838 -5.04 -33.99 -29.80
N GLN A 839 -5.55 -33.26 -28.81
CA GLN A 839 -6.96 -33.36 -28.40
C GLN A 839 -7.93 -32.82 -29.47
N MET A 840 -7.56 -31.77 -30.21
CA MET A 840 -8.35 -31.28 -31.35
C MET A 840 -8.44 -32.28 -32.48
N PHE A 841 -7.33 -32.95 -32.84
CA PHE A 841 -7.33 -33.96 -33.90
C PHE A 841 -8.15 -35.20 -33.51
N SER A 842 -8.14 -35.56 -32.23
CA SER A 842 -8.91 -36.68 -31.70
C SER A 842 -10.40 -36.34 -31.53
N HIS A 843 -10.73 -35.09 -31.21
CA HIS A 843 -12.10 -34.62 -30.92
C HIS A 843 -12.35 -33.23 -31.54
N PRO A 844 -12.62 -33.15 -32.87
CA PRO A 844 -12.74 -31.87 -33.58
C PRO A 844 -13.96 -31.03 -33.17
N GLU A 845 -14.97 -31.65 -32.55
CA GLU A 845 -16.18 -30.98 -32.05
C GLU A 845 -16.03 -30.45 -30.62
N ALA A 846 -14.83 -30.55 -30.03
CA ALA A 846 -14.61 -30.17 -28.64
C ALA A 846 -14.77 -28.66 -28.41
N LEU A 847 -15.45 -28.30 -27.33
CA LEU A 847 -15.63 -26.92 -26.89
C LEU A 847 -14.50 -26.51 -25.96
N VAL A 848 -13.90 -25.37 -26.26
CA VAL A 848 -12.82 -24.77 -25.49
C VAL A 848 -13.29 -23.48 -24.85
N ARG A 849 -12.95 -23.34 -23.57
CA ARG A 849 -13.21 -22.17 -22.74
C ARG A 849 -11.91 -21.40 -22.51
N LEU A 850 -11.94 -20.10 -22.76
CA LEU A 850 -10.91 -19.14 -22.37
C LEU A 850 -11.35 -18.43 -21.08
N ALA A 851 -10.53 -18.50 -20.04
CA ALA A 851 -10.86 -17.94 -18.72
C ALA A 851 -9.62 -17.58 -17.89
N ASP A 852 -9.85 -16.95 -16.74
CA ASP A 852 -8.86 -16.65 -15.68
C ASP A 852 -8.69 -17.79 -14.66
N SER A 853 -9.46 -18.88 -14.80
CA SER A 853 -9.56 -19.94 -13.80
C SER A 853 -10.03 -21.26 -14.39
N VAL A 854 -9.57 -22.37 -13.81
CA VAL A 854 -9.96 -23.73 -14.19
C VAL A 854 -11.35 -24.05 -13.61
N LEU A 855 -12.31 -24.46 -14.44
CA LEU A 855 -13.59 -25.00 -13.95
C LEU A 855 -13.40 -26.39 -13.36
N SER A 856 -14.09 -26.67 -12.25
CA SER A 856 -14.07 -28.01 -11.68
C SER A 856 -14.73 -29.01 -12.64
N PRO A 857 -14.16 -30.22 -12.80
CA PRO A 857 -14.77 -31.24 -13.65
C PRO A 857 -16.19 -31.62 -13.23
N ALA A 858 -16.52 -31.50 -11.94
CA ALA A 858 -17.85 -31.69 -11.40
C ALA A 858 -18.86 -30.65 -11.94
N PHE A 859 -18.46 -29.39 -12.05
CA PHE A 859 -19.30 -28.31 -12.59
C PHE A 859 -19.50 -28.46 -14.10
N CYS A 860 -18.44 -28.80 -14.85
CA CYS A 860 -18.53 -29.06 -16.30
C CYS A 860 -19.45 -30.25 -16.60
N LEU A 861 -19.37 -31.32 -15.80
CA LEU A 861 -20.28 -32.46 -15.88
C LEU A 861 -21.73 -32.03 -15.60
N GLU A 862 -21.98 -31.28 -14.54
CA GLU A 862 -23.31 -30.78 -14.19
C GLU A 862 -23.91 -29.91 -15.32
N GLN A 863 -23.11 -29.02 -15.90
CA GLN A 863 -23.54 -28.14 -16.99
C GLN A 863 -23.80 -28.90 -18.29
N THR A 864 -22.95 -29.87 -18.63
CA THR A 864 -23.12 -30.75 -19.79
C THR A 864 -24.41 -31.58 -19.68
N LEU A 865 -24.70 -32.08 -18.47
CA LEU A 865 -25.94 -32.80 -18.17
C LEU A 865 -27.19 -31.90 -18.27
N ARG A 866 -27.07 -30.60 -17.98
CA ARG A 866 -28.16 -29.61 -18.12
C ARG A 866 -28.42 -29.17 -19.56
N GLN A 867 -27.37 -29.07 -20.39
CA GLN A 867 -27.45 -28.51 -21.75
C GLN A 867 -27.82 -29.52 -22.85
N ASN A 868 -27.70 -30.83 -22.61
CA ASN A 868 -28.12 -31.89 -23.54
C ASN A 868 -29.42 -32.60 -23.08
N PRO A 869 -30.61 -32.07 -23.43
CA PRO A 869 -31.89 -32.64 -22.99
C PRO A 869 -32.23 -34.01 -23.59
N SER A 870 -31.47 -34.50 -24.58
CA SER A 870 -31.55 -35.90 -25.03
C SER A 870 -31.06 -36.88 -23.96
N PHE A 871 -30.10 -36.48 -23.12
CA PHE A 871 -29.66 -37.22 -21.93
C PHE A 871 -30.74 -37.20 -20.82
N LEU A 872 -31.56 -36.15 -20.79
CA LEU A 872 -32.65 -35.95 -19.82
C LEU A 872 -34.01 -36.53 -20.27
N ARG A 873 -34.17 -36.95 -21.54
CA ARG A 873 -35.48 -37.40 -22.07
C ARG A 873 -35.91 -38.80 -21.65
N GLN A 874 -35.07 -39.56 -20.93
CA GLN A 874 -35.54 -40.74 -20.21
C GLN A 874 -35.19 -40.68 -18.72
N LYS A 875 -35.98 -39.85 -18.02
CA LYS A 875 -36.27 -39.90 -16.58
C LYS A 875 -35.06 -39.91 -15.63
N LEU A 876 -34.68 -38.72 -15.15
CA LEU A 876 -34.30 -38.55 -13.74
C LEU A 876 -34.93 -37.28 -13.14
N PRO A 877 -36.25 -37.26 -12.90
CA PRO A 877 -36.77 -36.53 -11.76
C PRO A 877 -36.55 -37.40 -10.52
N ILE A 878 -36.10 -36.77 -9.43
CA ILE A 878 -36.09 -37.29 -8.05
C ILE A 878 -34.86 -38.16 -7.70
N ILE A 879 -34.21 -37.72 -6.61
CA ILE A 879 -33.36 -38.50 -5.69
C ILE A 879 -33.89 -39.94 -5.61
N ASN A 880 -33.28 -40.87 -6.34
CA ASN A 880 -33.78 -42.24 -6.38
C ASN A 880 -33.13 -43.01 -5.24
N ARG A 881 -33.92 -43.76 -4.46
CA ARG A 881 -33.50 -44.48 -3.24
C ARG A 881 -32.18 -45.26 -3.38
N PHE A 882 -31.83 -45.70 -4.59
CA PHE A 882 -30.73 -46.62 -4.90
C PHE A 882 -29.40 -45.96 -5.34
N LEU A 883 -29.39 -44.69 -5.76
CA LEU A 883 -28.19 -44.05 -6.33
C LEU A 883 -28.13 -42.57 -5.93
N ALA A 884 -27.04 -42.16 -5.30
CA ALA A 884 -26.77 -40.78 -4.89
C ALA A 884 -25.36 -40.36 -5.33
N VAL A 885 -25.24 -39.17 -5.90
CA VAL A 885 -23.96 -38.58 -6.31
C VAL A 885 -23.56 -37.57 -5.24
N ASP A 886 -22.38 -37.76 -4.64
CA ASP A 886 -21.78 -36.81 -3.73
C ASP A 886 -20.70 -36.04 -4.51
N ALA A 887 -21.08 -34.82 -4.92
CA ALA A 887 -20.28 -33.96 -5.79
C ALA A 887 -19.05 -33.38 -5.07
N GLU A 888 -19.09 -33.21 -3.74
CA GLU A 888 -17.95 -32.70 -2.96
C GLU A 888 -16.84 -33.75 -2.86
N LYS A 889 -17.19 -35.04 -2.74
CA LYS A 889 -16.21 -36.12 -2.52
C LYS A 889 -15.82 -36.87 -3.79
N VAL A 890 -16.45 -36.56 -4.93
CA VAL A 890 -16.32 -37.28 -6.21
C VAL A 890 -16.62 -38.77 -6.00
N THR A 891 -17.75 -39.05 -5.33
CA THR A 891 -18.17 -40.43 -5.03
C THR A 891 -19.58 -40.72 -5.52
N LEU A 892 -19.76 -41.91 -6.07
CA LEU A 892 -21.06 -42.49 -6.40
C LEU A 892 -21.46 -43.43 -5.27
N ARG A 893 -22.54 -43.08 -4.56
CA ARG A 893 -23.12 -43.94 -3.52
C ARG A 893 -24.23 -44.78 -4.14
N VAL A 894 -24.09 -46.09 -4.03
CA VAL A 894 -25.09 -47.07 -4.47
C VAL A 894 -25.73 -47.70 -3.23
N HIS A 895 -27.00 -47.40 -3.01
CA HIS A 895 -27.77 -47.92 -1.88
C HIS A 895 -28.42 -49.25 -2.26
N PHE A 896 -28.11 -50.30 -1.50
CA PHE A 896 -28.75 -51.61 -1.62
C PHE A 896 -29.83 -51.77 -0.55
N TYR A 897 -31.02 -52.14 -1.00
CA TYR A 897 -32.14 -52.46 -0.11
C TYR A 897 -32.34 -53.97 -0.08
N PHE A 898 -32.21 -54.52 1.12
CA PHE A 898 -32.39 -55.94 1.41
C PHE A 898 -33.79 -56.21 1.97
N ASP A 899 -34.79 -55.59 1.37
CA ASP A 899 -36.16 -55.57 1.91
C ASP A 899 -36.73 -57.00 1.95
N GLY A 900 -37.10 -57.47 3.14
CA GLY A 900 -37.64 -58.82 3.37
C GLY A 900 -36.62 -59.95 3.48
N VAL A 901 -35.31 -59.68 3.52
CA VAL A 901 -34.25 -60.70 3.63
C VAL A 901 -33.33 -60.40 4.81
N ASN A 902 -33.06 -61.42 5.64
CA ASN A 902 -32.18 -61.32 6.81
C ASN A 902 -31.04 -62.36 6.74
N SER A 903 -30.17 -62.39 7.75
CA SER A 903 -29.03 -63.31 7.82
C SER A 903 -29.45 -64.80 7.79
N GLN A 904 -30.69 -65.12 8.16
CA GLN A 904 -31.26 -66.47 8.19
C GLN A 904 -32.11 -66.84 6.95
N SER A 905 -32.33 -65.91 6.00
CA SER A 905 -33.07 -66.18 4.78
C SER A 905 -32.32 -67.14 3.83
N ALA A 906 -33.07 -67.91 3.04
CA ALA A 906 -32.50 -68.89 2.11
C ALA A 906 -31.56 -68.21 1.08
N PRO A 907 -30.45 -68.88 0.66
CA PRO A 907 -29.48 -68.32 -0.29
C PRO A 907 -30.12 -67.82 -1.59
N GLU A 908 -31.11 -68.54 -2.10
CA GLU A 908 -31.84 -68.18 -3.33
C GLU A 908 -32.60 -66.86 -3.18
N GLN A 909 -33.17 -66.58 -2.00
CA GLN A 909 -33.88 -65.34 -1.71
C GLN A 909 -32.91 -64.15 -1.59
N LYS A 910 -31.76 -64.37 -0.94
CA LYS A 910 -30.67 -63.39 -0.85
C LYS A 910 -30.11 -63.05 -2.24
N GLN A 911 -29.90 -64.05 -3.09
CA GLN A 911 -29.42 -63.90 -4.46
C GLN A 911 -30.43 -63.15 -5.34
N ALA A 912 -31.72 -63.47 -5.22
CA ALA A 912 -32.77 -62.80 -5.97
C ALA A 912 -32.84 -61.30 -5.67
N VAL A 913 -32.62 -60.88 -4.42
CA VAL A 913 -32.61 -59.46 -4.04
C VAL A 913 -31.36 -58.74 -4.56
N VAL A 914 -30.18 -59.35 -4.51
CA VAL A 914 -28.96 -58.77 -5.10
C VAL A 914 -29.11 -58.61 -6.61
N GLU A 915 -29.57 -59.64 -7.33
CA GLU A 915 -29.75 -59.57 -8.77
C GLU A 915 -30.87 -58.62 -9.19
N ARG A 916 -31.89 -58.42 -8.34
CA ARG A 916 -32.93 -57.41 -8.56
C ARG A 916 -32.37 -55.99 -8.47
N ASN A 917 -31.56 -55.70 -7.44
CA ASN A 917 -30.87 -54.41 -7.31
C ASN A 917 -29.88 -54.20 -8.47
N MET A 918 -29.09 -55.22 -8.84
CA MET A 918 -28.13 -55.13 -9.96
C MET A 918 -28.78 -54.93 -11.32
N ARG A 919 -29.91 -55.60 -11.60
CA ARG A 919 -30.69 -55.36 -12.83
C ARG A 919 -31.24 -53.95 -12.89
N TRP A 920 -31.61 -53.37 -11.75
CA TRP A 920 -32.09 -52.00 -11.69
C TRP A 920 -30.96 -50.99 -11.93
N ILE A 921 -29.80 -51.19 -11.30
CA ILE A 921 -28.59 -50.36 -11.49
C ILE A 921 -28.12 -50.43 -12.94
N GLY A 922 -28.00 -51.63 -13.52
CA GLY A 922 -27.55 -51.82 -14.90
C GLY A 922 -28.51 -51.25 -15.96
N ARG A 923 -29.81 -51.10 -15.65
CA ARG A 923 -30.77 -50.40 -16.54
C ARG A 923 -30.71 -48.89 -16.40
N THR A 924 -30.31 -48.39 -15.23
CA THR A 924 -30.32 -46.96 -14.90
C THR A 924 -29.00 -46.28 -15.29
N VAL A 925 -27.88 -46.99 -15.19
CA VAL A 925 -26.56 -46.52 -15.62
C VAL A 925 -26.32 -47.02 -17.05
N HIS A 926 -26.70 -46.22 -18.05
CA HIS A 926 -26.30 -46.43 -19.45
C HIS A 926 -25.05 -45.58 -19.73
N PHE A 927 -23.89 -46.21 -19.85
CA PHE A 927 -22.74 -45.56 -20.47
C PHE A 927 -22.96 -45.56 -21.99
N PRO A 928 -22.86 -44.41 -22.67
CA PRO A 928 -23.13 -44.33 -24.09
C PRO A 928 -22.15 -45.24 -24.85
N THR A 929 -22.72 -46.25 -25.51
CA THR A 929 -22.12 -46.94 -26.64
C THR A 929 -22.88 -46.45 -27.87
N ASP A 930 -22.14 -45.92 -28.83
CA ASP A 930 -22.58 -45.59 -30.19
C ASP A 930 -23.41 -44.32 -30.40
N ALA A 931 -22.71 -43.27 -30.84
CA ALA A 931 -23.28 -42.24 -31.70
C ALA A 931 -22.31 -41.92 -32.85
N PHE A 932 -21.95 -42.90 -33.68
CA PHE A 932 -21.57 -42.67 -35.09
C PHE A 932 -21.80 -43.94 -35.91
N GLY A 933 -22.84 -43.91 -36.74
CA GLY A 933 -22.89 -44.77 -37.92
C GLY A 933 -21.92 -44.22 -38.96
N GLY A 934 -20.94 -45.03 -39.37
CA GLY A 934 -20.05 -44.70 -40.49
C GLY A 934 -18.61 -45.15 -40.31
N GLY A 935 -18.36 -46.46 -40.50
CA GLY A 935 -17.10 -47.08 -40.91
C GLY A 935 -15.76 -46.53 -40.40
N VAL A 936 -15.15 -47.23 -39.43
CA VAL A 936 -13.90 -48.01 -39.57
C VAL A 936 -13.73 -48.81 -38.27
N ALA A 937 -13.58 -50.13 -38.41
CA ALA A 937 -13.37 -51.04 -37.29
C ALA A 937 -11.96 -50.90 -36.69
N LYS A 938 -11.87 -50.65 -35.38
CA LYS A 938 -10.93 -51.23 -34.39
C LYS A 938 -10.87 -50.39 -33.10
N SER A 939 -11.71 -50.70 -32.09
CA SER A 939 -11.41 -50.52 -30.65
C SER A 939 -12.58 -50.86 -29.69
N ALA A 940 -13.72 -51.38 -30.17
CA ALA A 940 -14.91 -51.68 -29.34
C ALA A 940 -14.72 -52.74 -28.21
N PHE A 941 -13.53 -53.33 -28.05
CA PHE A 941 -13.24 -54.30 -26.98
C PHE A 941 -12.77 -53.67 -25.65
N GLY A 942 -12.35 -52.40 -25.65
CA GLY A 942 -11.82 -51.73 -24.45
C GLY A 942 -12.90 -51.15 -23.53
N GLU A 943 -13.95 -50.56 -24.09
CA GLU A 943 -14.94 -49.79 -23.32
C GLU A 943 -16.09 -50.65 -22.77
N ALA A 944 -16.49 -51.70 -23.48
CA ALA A 944 -17.44 -52.69 -22.98
C ALA A 944 -16.88 -53.44 -21.75
N LYS A 945 -15.56 -53.70 -21.71
CA LYS A 945 -14.89 -54.38 -20.58
C LYS A 945 -14.95 -53.57 -19.28
N ARG A 946 -14.90 -52.23 -19.35
CA ARG A 946 -14.88 -51.33 -18.18
C ARG A 946 -16.23 -51.19 -17.49
N SER A 947 -17.32 -51.14 -18.26
CA SER A 947 -18.69 -51.15 -17.72
C SER A 947 -19.04 -52.49 -17.03
N PHE A 948 -18.55 -53.60 -17.59
CA PHE A 948 -18.68 -54.92 -16.98
C PHE A 948 -17.86 -55.07 -15.69
N ALA A 949 -16.64 -54.50 -15.64
CA ALA A 949 -15.80 -54.53 -14.44
C ALA A 949 -16.41 -53.76 -13.25
N PHE A 950 -17.02 -52.60 -13.50
CA PHE A 950 -17.70 -51.81 -12.45
C PHE A 950 -18.91 -52.56 -11.86
N LEU A 951 -19.83 -53.03 -12.73
CA LEU A 951 -21.01 -53.77 -12.28
C LEU A 951 -20.64 -55.12 -11.64
N GLY A 952 -19.54 -55.74 -12.09
CA GLY A 952 -18.96 -56.96 -11.50
C GLY A 952 -18.45 -56.73 -10.07
N HIS A 953 -17.66 -55.68 -9.83
CA HIS A 953 -17.16 -55.34 -8.49
C HIS A 953 -18.27 -54.99 -7.50
N VAL A 954 -19.26 -54.19 -7.93
CA VAL A 954 -20.41 -53.83 -7.07
C VAL A 954 -21.25 -55.06 -6.75
N ARG A 955 -21.45 -55.96 -7.71
CA ARG A 955 -22.15 -57.25 -7.51
C ARG A 955 -21.41 -58.14 -6.52
N ALA A 956 -20.09 -58.31 -6.66
CA ALA A 956 -19.27 -59.13 -5.76
C ALA A 956 -19.30 -58.61 -4.32
N LEU A 957 -19.19 -57.30 -4.12
CA LEU A 957 -19.29 -56.66 -2.81
C LEU A 957 -20.69 -56.83 -2.20
N ALA A 958 -21.75 -56.76 -2.99
CA ALA A 958 -23.12 -56.98 -2.52
C ALA A 958 -23.36 -58.45 -2.07
N TYR A 959 -22.75 -59.42 -2.74
CA TYR A 959 -22.79 -60.83 -2.30
C TYR A 959 -21.97 -61.08 -1.03
N SER A 960 -20.77 -60.50 -0.95
CA SER A 960 -19.93 -60.54 0.25
C SER A 960 -20.66 -59.95 1.46
N LEU A 961 -21.36 -58.82 1.26
CA LEU A 961 -22.16 -58.20 2.31
C LEU A 961 -23.24 -59.13 2.86
N LEU A 962 -23.80 -60.08 2.09
CA LEU A 962 -24.84 -61.02 2.55
C LEU A 962 -24.31 -62.35 3.12
N GLY A 963 -23.00 -62.47 3.32
CA GLY A 963 -22.36 -63.63 3.91
C GLY A 963 -22.29 -64.85 2.98
N PHE A 964 -22.36 -64.65 1.66
CA PHE A 964 -22.06 -65.73 0.73
C PHE A 964 -20.55 -66.02 0.77
N PRO A 965 -20.11 -67.26 1.04
CA PRO A 965 -18.72 -67.63 0.89
C PRO A 965 -18.32 -67.44 -0.57
N ASN A 966 -17.15 -66.83 -0.82
CA ASN A 966 -16.60 -66.55 -2.14
C ASN A 966 -16.57 -67.80 -3.03
N THR A 967 -17.65 -68.08 -3.74
CA THR A 967 -17.63 -68.94 -4.93
C THR A 967 -17.51 -68.02 -6.13
N LEU A 968 -16.34 -67.38 -6.23
CA LEU A 968 -15.86 -66.85 -7.50
C LEU A 968 -15.78 -68.04 -8.47
N THR A 969 -16.30 -67.87 -9.67
CA THR A 969 -16.25 -68.94 -10.67
C THR A 969 -14.80 -69.22 -11.07
N ALA A 970 -14.52 -70.39 -11.66
CA ALA A 970 -13.16 -70.74 -12.07
C ALA A 970 -12.53 -69.71 -13.02
N ASP A 971 -13.36 -69.01 -13.80
CA ASP A 971 -12.95 -67.93 -14.69
C ASP A 971 -12.54 -66.67 -13.90
N ASP A 972 -13.29 -66.30 -12.86
CA ASP A 972 -12.98 -65.18 -11.97
C ASP A 972 -11.67 -65.42 -11.19
N MET A 973 -11.43 -66.67 -10.76
CA MET A 973 -10.19 -67.06 -10.07
C MET A 973 -8.96 -67.04 -11.01
N ASN A 974 -9.17 -67.31 -12.30
CA ASN A 974 -8.10 -67.28 -13.29
C ASN A 974 -7.70 -65.82 -13.66
N GLU A 975 -8.66 -64.90 -13.76
CA GLU A 975 -8.39 -63.46 -13.92
C GLU A 975 -7.71 -62.87 -12.68
N LEU A 976 -8.16 -63.24 -11.47
CA LEU A 976 -7.52 -62.81 -10.23
C LEU A 976 -6.07 -63.33 -10.13
N SER A 977 -5.83 -64.58 -10.52
CA SER A 977 -4.49 -65.18 -10.54
C SER A 977 -3.57 -64.52 -11.58
N GLN A 978 -4.09 -64.08 -12.72
CA GLN A 978 -3.32 -63.33 -13.73
C GLN A 978 -2.99 -61.92 -13.25
N MET A 979 -3.92 -61.24 -12.58
CA MET A 979 -3.68 -59.93 -11.95
C MET A 979 -2.68 -60.00 -10.80
N ILE A 980 -2.74 -61.03 -9.94
CA ILE A 980 -1.74 -61.22 -8.87
C ILE A 980 -0.35 -61.51 -9.46
N LYS A 981 -0.27 -62.25 -10.58
CA LYS A 981 0.97 -62.42 -11.35
C LYS A 981 1.48 -61.07 -11.88
N HIS A 982 0.58 -60.23 -12.39
CA HIS A 982 0.93 -58.92 -12.93
C HIS A 982 1.38 -57.92 -11.85
N LEU A 983 0.82 -58.00 -10.66
CA LEU A 983 1.18 -57.19 -9.49
C LEU A 983 2.47 -57.69 -8.81
N ARG A 984 2.74 -59.00 -8.77
CA ARG A 984 4.03 -59.55 -8.31
C ARG A 984 5.19 -59.21 -9.25
N LEU A 985 4.93 -59.13 -10.56
CA LEU A 985 5.93 -58.71 -11.55
C LEU A 985 6.27 -57.21 -11.46
N ARG A 986 5.38 -56.36 -10.93
CA ARG A 986 5.65 -54.93 -10.66
C ARG A 986 6.34 -54.64 -9.33
N ARG A 987 6.43 -55.62 -8.41
CA ARG A 987 7.09 -55.46 -7.11
C ARG A 987 8.57 -55.89 -7.12
N ASN A 988 9.02 -56.59 -8.16
CA ASN A 988 10.40 -57.09 -8.31
C ASN A 988 11.29 -56.24 -9.25
N SER A 989 10.88 -55.01 -9.61
CA SER A 989 11.71 -54.09 -10.42
C SER A 989 12.38 -52.96 -9.63
N ASP A 990 12.18 -52.89 -8.31
CA ASP A 990 13.03 -52.10 -7.41
C ASP A 990 13.86 -53.07 -6.56
N GLY A 991 15.05 -53.38 -7.04
CA GLY A 991 15.98 -54.31 -6.38
C GLY A 991 16.71 -53.65 -5.20
N SER A 992 16.59 -54.26 -4.02
CA SER A 992 17.74 -54.51 -3.15
C SER A 992 17.53 -55.83 -2.42
N GLU A 993 18.55 -56.69 -2.50
CA GLU A 993 18.60 -58.07 -2.02
C GLU A 993 18.62 -58.15 -0.48
N GLY A 994 18.07 -59.22 0.09
CA GLY A 994 18.57 -59.79 1.36
C GLY A 994 17.56 -60.14 2.46
N GLU A 995 17.26 -61.45 2.52
CA GLU A 995 16.97 -62.30 3.70
C GLU A 995 15.66 -62.19 4.52
N ASP A 996 14.77 -63.13 4.20
CA ASP A 996 13.84 -63.94 5.01
C ASP A 996 13.75 -63.75 6.54
N ARG A 997 12.50 -63.58 7.00
CA ARG A 997 11.88 -64.37 8.09
C ARG A 997 10.35 -64.34 7.98
N GLU A 998 9.76 -65.51 7.78
CA GLU A 998 8.32 -65.79 7.83
C GLU A 998 7.81 -65.77 9.29
N GLU A 999 6.73 -65.03 9.56
CA GLU A 999 5.78 -65.34 10.63
C GLU A 999 4.35 -65.15 10.10
N GLU A 1000 3.62 -66.26 10.00
CA GLU A 1000 2.17 -66.33 9.80
C GLU A 1000 1.44 -65.75 11.02
N GLU A 1001 0.65 -64.70 10.85
CA GLU A 1001 -0.38 -64.33 11.83
C GLU A 1001 -1.78 -64.32 11.20
N LYS A 1002 -2.61 -65.27 11.65
CA LYS A 1002 -4.00 -65.50 11.26
C LYS A 1002 -4.86 -64.29 11.62
N SER A 1003 -5.52 -63.68 10.64
CA SER A 1003 -6.59 -62.70 10.88
C SER A 1003 -7.88 -63.39 11.37
N PRO A 1004 -8.61 -62.80 12.34
CA PRO A 1004 -9.77 -63.43 12.96
C PRO A 1004 -11.00 -63.39 12.03
N PRO A 1005 -12.00 -64.27 12.23
CA PRO A 1005 -13.21 -64.29 11.41
C PRO A 1005 -14.00 -62.99 11.59
N LEU A 1006 -14.41 -62.37 10.48
CA LEU A 1006 -15.27 -61.19 10.45
C LEU A 1006 -16.60 -61.49 11.19
N PRO A 1007 -17.10 -60.57 12.04
CA PRO A 1007 -18.29 -60.82 12.84
C PRO A 1007 -19.55 -60.97 11.98
N MET A 1008 -20.46 -61.89 12.36
CA MET A 1008 -21.76 -62.03 11.72
C MET A 1008 -22.62 -60.78 11.96
N PHE A 1009 -22.90 -60.02 10.89
CA PHE A 1009 -23.64 -58.76 10.96
C PHE A 1009 -25.17 -58.97 10.87
N GLN A 1010 -25.93 -58.33 11.77
CA GLN A 1010 -27.39 -58.23 11.68
C GLN A 1010 -27.77 -57.06 10.74
N TYR A 1011 -28.41 -57.38 9.61
CA TYR A 1011 -28.81 -56.39 8.60
C TYR A 1011 -30.02 -55.57 9.06
N ASN A 1012 -29.81 -54.28 9.36
CA ASN A 1012 -30.90 -53.33 9.54
C ASN A 1012 -31.12 -52.53 8.23
N ARG A 1013 -32.20 -52.90 7.52
CA ARG A 1013 -32.96 -52.25 6.41
C ARG A 1013 -32.27 -51.51 5.24
N SER A 1014 -31.00 -51.09 5.28
CA SER A 1014 -30.30 -50.52 4.11
C SER A 1014 -28.79 -50.51 4.31
N THR A 1015 -28.02 -51.02 3.33
CA THR A 1015 -26.54 -50.95 3.34
C THR A 1015 -26.07 -50.23 2.08
N SER A 1016 -25.02 -49.42 2.18
CA SER A 1016 -24.56 -48.59 1.06
C SER A 1016 -23.17 -49.00 0.62
N ILE A 1017 -22.95 -49.10 -0.69
CA ILE A 1017 -21.63 -49.26 -1.30
C ILE A 1017 -21.22 -47.91 -1.88
N VAL A 1018 -20.04 -47.42 -1.50
CA VAL A 1018 -19.51 -46.14 -1.98
C VAL A 1018 -18.38 -46.41 -2.94
N CYS A 1019 -18.52 -45.92 -4.16
CA CYS A 1019 -17.53 -46.03 -5.23
C CYS A 1019 -16.87 -44.66 -5.47
N ARG A 1020 -15.56 -44.62 -5.32
CA ARG A 1020 -14.73 -43.44 -5.57
C ARG A 1020 -13.99 -43.60 -6.89
N PHE A 1021 -14.05 -42.56 -7.71
CA PHE A 1021 -13.25 -42.49 -8.93
C PHE A 1021 -11.91 -41.87 -8.55
N ILE A 1022 -10.82 -42.63 -8.65
CA ILE A 1022 -9.49 -42.16 -8.27
C ILE A 1022 -8.69 -41.99 -9.55
N ASN A 1023 -8.13 -40.80 -9.74
CA ASN A 1023 -7.09 -40.57 -10.73
C ASN A 1023 -5.73 -40.73 -10.01
N THR A 1024 -5.08 -41.88 -10.16
CA THR A 1024 -3.75 -42.11 -9.57
C THR A 1024 -2.72 -41.30 -10.34
N LYS A 1025 -2.12 -40.30 -9.68
CA LYS A 1025 -1.07 -39.45 -10.27
C LYS A 1025 0.13 -40.28 -10.77
N ASN A 1026 0.67 -39.85 -11.91
CA ASN A 1026 1.98 -40.18 -12.50
C ASN A 1026 2.13 -41.52 -13.25
N ASN A 1027 1.27 -41.79 -14.24
CA ASN A 1027 1.70 -42.48 -15.47
C ASN A 1027 0.74 -42.21 -16.63
N VAL A 1028 1.28 -41.81 -17.77
CA VAL A 1028 0.56 -41.27 -18.96
C VAL A 1028 -0.20 -42.37 -19.76
N GLU A 1029 -0.39 -43.58 -19.23
CA GLU A 1029 -1.03 -44.68 -20.00
C GLU A 1029 -2.11 -45.51 -19.29
N SER A 1030 -2.59 -45.17 -18.09
CA SER A 1030 -3.67 -45.94 -17.44
C SER A 1030 -4.83 -45.06 -17.00
N GLY A 1031 -5.99 -45.27 -17.63
CA GLY A 1031 -7.25 -44.56 -17.37
C GLY A 1031 -7.82 -44.79 -15.96
N ALA A 1032 -8.85 -44.01 -15.61
CA ALA A 1032 -9.44 -43.93 -14.28
C ALA A 1032 -9.86 -45.30 -13.69
N ASP A 1033 -9.31 -45.63 -12.52
CA ASP A 1033 -9.70 -46.81 -11.74
C ASP A 1033 -10.83 -46.46 -10.75
N VAL A 1034 -11.81 -47.37 -10.62
CA VAL A 1034 -12.97 -47.21 -9.73
C VAL A 1034 -12.79 -48.09 -8.50
N PHE A 1035 -12.68 -47.47 -7.32
CA PHE A 1035 -12.56 -48.17 -6.05
C PHE A 1035 -13.91 -48.18 -5.31
N CYS A 1036 -14.49 -49.35 -5.06
CA CYS A 1036 -15.75 -49.50 -4.32
C CYS A 1036 -15.53 -50.13 -2.94
N SER A 1037 -16.15 -49.58 -1.91
CA SER A 1037 -16.08 -50.09 -0.53
C SER A 1037 -17.46 -50.07 0.15
N PRO A 1038 -17.76 -51.03 1.04
CA PRO A 1038 -18.99 -51.00 1.83
C PRO A 1038 -18.90 -49.96 2.96
N LEU A 1039 -19.96 -49.19 3.19
CA LEU A 1039 -20.01 -48.13 4.22
C LEU A 1039 -21.20 -48.36 5.17
N LEU A 1040 -20.91 -48.45 6.47
CA LEU A 1040 -21.92 -48.58 7.53
C LEU A 1040 -22.41 -47.18 7.95
N LEU A 1041 -23.72 -47.03 8.13
CA LEU A 1041 -24.39 -45.74 8.35
C LEU A 1041 -24.19 -45.15 9.77
N ASN A 1042 -23.17 -45.55 10.53
CA ASN A 1042 -23.04 -45.23 11.96
C ASN A 1042 -21.78 -44.49 12.43
N ASP A 1043 -20.90 -44.01 11.54
CA ASP A 1043 -19.76 -43.16 11.96
C ASP A 1043 -19.81 -41.78 11.31
N TYR A 1044 -20.61 -40.89 11.91
CA TYR A 1044 -20.37 -39.46 11.88
C TYR A 1044 -19.53 -39.10 13.12
N SER A 1045 -18.21 -39.01 12.97
CA SER A 1045 -17.38 -38.28 13.93
C SER A 1045 -16.18 -37.62 13.22
N TYR A 1046 -16.08 -36.31 13.41
CA TYR A 1046 -15.00 -35.41 13.01
C TYR A 1046 -13.59 -35.95 13.35
N SER A 1047 -12.65 -35.92 12.38
CA SER A 1047 -11.27 -35.40 12.53
C SER A 1047 -10.37 -35.71 11.31
N ASN A 1048 -9.67 -34.66 10.84
CA ASN A 1048 -8.57 -34.55 9.86
C ASN A 1048 -8.79 -34.98 8.40
#